data_AF-A0A2E4W380-F1
#
_entry.id   AF-A0A2E4W380-F1
#
_cell.length_a   1.000
_cell.length_b   1.000
_cell.length_c   1.000
_cell.angle_alpha   90.00
_cell.angle_beta   90.00
_cell.angle_gamma   90.00
#
_symmetry.space_group_name_H-M   'P 1'
#
loop_
_entity.id
_entity.type
_entity.pdbx_description
1 polymer ?
#
loop_
_entity_poly.entity_id
_entity_poly.type
_entity_poly.pdbx_seq_one_letter_code
_entity_poly.pdbx_strand_id
1 'polypeptide(L)'
;MLGEIGGDAKSLFVDPFKPLYREFQNMAKEPEDRVLTHPRLGSDLGLPFDRYGKPIDQSKPVLIGDDPSRGSDELSFRSAPSGLSDVYREGVGVLGGLSEATPLGVAAPVLGGIVRSGIKKGPVLSRRLNELVGDWKGKKIKGTPAGTRPQDIAKRQRQMHQLVGEGKTGWKWYEKMNQMIKDYVPEQHQPYFTGLLSTTSSASPVAQNIMDTLTGYAQTMRGMMPNVGMFQSQSKRIGQLGIKVRPSDVLNEIEGANKWTNYFKNNYGDFDAVTNDRYMLRLGGFHGRSLTDNQYKYLTRMVEDTAEQFGIKPAEAQAGAWSAFKARWDAVQPRNQKLAKKRGWWDEANGRIYKEHRKEFHDMTFKDAMKHTPTQQEIETAAHGGMVAGWGKGDLPSEYVAGFKHWPELESAPSHVMDDYHKAMDEVFIDQRTGKNKIFEELGIPHKMVRRTEGVWEGQGRAGYDIQILLPENAAGEVPPDIINRLHIGMAAMGRATKQEAIGYYKAIEMPTPESNIFRINLDRTLSTAETKLLDKAMNNLGLGEGYVVPINRERGVDLYYTTDNPNVTLDLAGFQSKVDQRLNTLNWIDKNNPASIATGSAQHKGEYLTYEGITGQEYRHGIHNPNAHWEALANTSGGTSERRLYDVYAQQVKTAEQAFAKRWGLQDPHERAFVTGDEWGHGIGVGSNPVLADFGQPASGRQARKIQGGLLSVPYGKSVQGTLRDPFLVGGQ
;
A
#
# COMPACT_ATOMS: atom_id res chain seq x y z
N MET A 1 26.23 -49.91 -24.41
CA MET A 1 27.64 -50.31 -24.57
C MET A 1 28.48 -49.51 -23.57
N LEU A 2 29.61 -50.06 -23.10
CA LEU A 2 30.53 -49.36 -22.20
C LEU A 2 31.51 -48.50 -23.03
N GLY A 3 32.06 -47.42 -22.44
CA GLY A 3 33.10 -46.60 -23.06
C GLY A 3 33.19 -45.18 -22.48
N GLU A 4 33.97 -45.00 -21.41
CA GLU A 4 34.45 -43.69 -20.97
C GLU A 4 35.82 -43.36 -21.60
N ILE A 5 36.38 -42.20 -21.23
CA ILE A 5 37.70 -41.64 -21.60
C ILE A 5 37.72 -41.01 -23.02
N GLY A 6 38.10 -39.73 -23.19
CA GLY A 6 38.40 -38.69 -22.19
C GLY A 6 39.20 -37.51 -22.77
N GLY A 7 39.04 -36.30 -22.19
CA GLY A 7 39.77 -35.07 -22.56
C GLY A 7 39.23 -34.36 -23.82
N ASP A 8 39.23 -33.03 -23.95
CA ASP A 8 39.88 -31.98 -23.13
C ASP A 8 38.96 -30.74 -23.01
N ALA A 9 38.92 -30.08 -21.84
CA ALA A 9 37.87 -29.15 -21.44
C ALA A 9 38.33 -27.69 -21.38
N LYS A 10 38.68 -27.09 -22.53
CA LYS A 10 39.24 -25.71 -22.62
C LYS A 10 38.72 -24.84 -23.78
N SER A 11 37.40 -24.84 -24.06
CA SER A 11 36.85 -24.00 -25.15
C SER A 11 35.42 -23.46 -24.95
N LEU A 12 34.79 -23.61 -23.78
CA LEU A 12 33.39 -23.19 -23.53
C LEU A 12 33.21 -22.24 -22.35
N PHE A 13 33.79 -21.04 -22.46
CA PHE A 13 33.32 -19.85 -21.73
C PHE A 13 33.29 -18.65 -22.69
N VAL A 14 32.11 -18.39 -23.25
CA VAL A 14 31.82 -17.14 -23.96
C VAL A 14 31.41 -16.11 -22.91
N ASP A 15 32.20 -15.04 -22.78
CA ASP A 15 31.91 -13.91 -21.89
C ASP A 15 30.64 -13.17 -22.37
N PRO A 16 29.53 -13.18 -21.60
CA PRO A 16 28.27 -12.58 -22.02
C PRO A 16 28.26 -11.04 -21.97
N PHE A 17 29.25 -10.40 -21.34
CA PHE A 17 29.31 -8.94 -21.22
C PHE A 17 30.01 -8.25 -22.39
N LYS A 18 30.64 -9.02 -23.28
CA LYS A 18 31.40 -8.52 -24.44
C LYS A 18 30.60 -7.70 -25.47
N PRO A 19 29.29 -7.92 -25.70
CA PRO A 19 28.46 -7.04 -26.53
C PRO A 19 28.23 -5.67 -25.88
N LEU A 20 27.79 -5.66 -24.61
CA LEU A 20 27.47 -4.45 -23.85
C LEU A 20 28.64 -3.46 -23.76
N TYR A 21 29.87 -3.98 -23.62
CA TYR A 21 31.07 -3.14 -23.57
C TYR A 21 31.37 -2.40 -24.89
N ARG A 22 30.88 -2.89 -26.04
CA ARG A 22 31.01 -2.18 -27.33
C ARG A 22 29.99 -1.06 -27.50
N GLU A 23 28.74 -1.24 -27.05
CA GLU A 23 27.75 -0.15 -27.07
C GLU A 23 28.19 1.01 -26.18
N PHE A 24 28.69 0.70 -24.97
CA PHE A 24 29.18 1.73 -24.04
C PHE A 24 30.38 2.53 -24.57
N GLN A 25 31.27 1.90 -25.36
CA GLN A 25 32.37 2.61 -26.03
C GLN A 25 31.93 3.43 -27.24
N ASN A 26 30.84 3.04 -27.92
CA ASN A 26 30.28 3.79 -29.05
C ASN A 26 29.46 5.01 -28.61
N MET A 27 28.86 5.00 -27.41
CA MET A 27 28.19 6.18 -26.84
C MET A 27 29.15 7.27 -26.33
N ALA A 28 30.45 6.98 -26.22
CA ALA A 28 31.45 7.85 -25.61
C ALA A 28 32.31 8.65 -26.62
N LYS A 29 31.86 8.81 -27.88
CA LYS A 29 32.63 9.50 -28.93
C LYS A 29 31.82 10.52 -29.75
N GLU A 30 32.33 11.74 -29.67
CA GLU A 30 32.11 12.92 -30.52
C GLU A 30 30.81 13.73 -30.31
N PRO A 31 30.86 15.07 -30.58
CA PRO A 31 29.99 16.04 -29.91
C PRO A 31 29.09 16.85 -30.87
N GLU A 32 28.25 17.71 -30.28
CA GLU A 32 27.73 19.02 -30.74
C GLU A 32 27.25 19.24 -32.21
N ASP A 33 26.49 20.32 -32.40
CA ASP A 33 25.94 20.79 -33.70
C ASP A 33 25.11 19.81 -34.56
N ARG A 34 23.83 19.66 -34.19
CA ARG A 34 22.74 19.55 -35.18
C ARG A 34 21.60 20.51 -34.91
N VAL A 35 21.70 21.71 -35.49
CA VAL A 35 20.55 22.60 -35.73
C VAL A 35 19.58 21.89 -36.68
N LEU A 36 18.35 21.65 -36.24
CA LEU A 36 17.25 21.21 -37.11
C LEU A 36 16.25 22.35 -37.31
N THR A 37 16.27 22.90 -38.52
CA THR A 37 15.33 23.93 -38.97
C THR A 37 13.97 23.34 -39.29
N HIS A 38 12.88 23.96 -38.81
CA HIS A 38 11.54 23.81 -39.37
C HIS A 38 10.98 25.19 -39.79
N PRO A 39 10.09 25.26 -40.80
CA PRO A 39 9.75 26.50 -41.49
C PRO A 39 8.71 27.38 -40.77
N ARG A 40 8.61 28.63 -41.24
CA ARG A 40 7.87 29.74 -40.60
C ARG A 40 6.36 29.74 -40.85
N LEU A 41 5.60 30.02 -39.79
CA LEU A 41 4.52 31.02 -39.69
C LEU A 41 4.78 31.71 -38.33
N GLY A 42 4.96 33.03 -38.18
CA GLY A 42 4.01 34.09 -38.50
C GLY A 42 3.03 34.25 -37.31
N SER A 43 3.08 35.27 -36.45
CA SER A 43 3.78 36.57 -36.51
C SER A 43 4.08 37.18 -35.12
N ASP A 44 5.16 37.96 -35.04
CA ASP A 44 5.36 39.22 -34.28
C ASP A 44 4.84 39.37 -32.84
N LEU A 45 5.75 39.26 -31.86
CA LEU A 45 6.21 40.40 -31.02
C LEU A 45 7.29 39.93 -30.02
N GLY A 46 8.55 40.23 -30.32
CA GLY A 46 9.70 39.81 -29.50
C GLY A 46 9.94 40.72 -28.29
N LEU A 47 9.51 40.29 -27.10
CA LEU A 47 9.94 40.88 -25.82
C LEU A 47 10.94 39.94 -25.12
N PRO A 48 12.04 40.45 -24.55
CA PRO A 48 12.95 39.61 -23.77
C PRO A 48 12.31 39.24 -22.42
N PHE A 49 12.41 37.97 -22.06
CA PHE A 49 11.99 37.43 -20.77
C PHE A 49 13.23 37.17 -19.89
N ASP A 50 13.07 37.24 -18.57
CA ASP A 50 14.11 36.84 -17.62
C ASP A 50 14.25 35.30 -17.56
N ARG A 51 15.26 34.83 -16.81
CA ARG A 51 15.52 33.39 -16.59
C ARG A 51 14.42 32.64 -15.82
N TYR A 52 13.31 33.31 -15.49
CA TYR A 52 12.13 32.77 -14.82
C TYR A 52 10.84 32.96 -15.64
N GLY A 53 10.96 33.39 -16.91
CA GLY A 53 9.83 33.54 -17.82
C GLY A 53 8.97 34.77 -17.58
N LYS A 54 9.51 35.86 -17.01
CA LYS A 54 8.81 37.15 -16.82
C LYS A 54 9.24 38.19 -17.86
N PRO A 55 8.33 38.97 -18.47
CA PRO A 55 8.69 40.05 -19.39
C PRO A 55 9.58 41.09 -18.70
N ILE A 56 10.66 41.51 -19.36
CA ILE A 56 11.55 42.54 -18.83
C ILE A 56 10.99 43.94 -19.14
N ASP A 57 10.57 44.65 -18.09
CA ASP A 57 10.17 46.05 -18.12
C ASP A 57 11.38 46.96 -18.39
N GLN A 58 11.47 47.49 -19.61
CA GLN A 58 12.57 48.37 -20.06
C GLN A 58 12.40 49.84 -19.64
N SER A 59 11.35 50.22 -18.90
CA SER A 59 11.01 51.63 -18.62
C SER A 59 11.86 52.31 -17.53
N LYS A 60 12.89 51.64 -16.98
CA LYS A 60 13.62 52.08 -15.78
C LYS A 60 15.13 52.22 -16.04
N PRO A 61 15.74 53.40 -15.84
CA PRO A 61 17.17 53.58 -15.99
C PRO A 61 17.93 52.86 -14.87
N VAL A 62 18.94 52.08 -15.24
CA VAL A 62 19.87 51.47 -14.28
C VAL A 62 20.93 52.50 -13.89
N LEU A 63 20.91 52.94 -12.63
CA LEU A 63 21.98 53.74 -12.06
C LEU A 63 23.18 52.82 -11.75
N ILE A 64 24.28 53.04 -12.46
CA ILE A 64 25.61 52.57 -12.06
C ILE A 64 26.11 53.56 -10.99
N GLY A 65 26.64 53.04 -9.88
CA GLY A 65 27.21 53.82 -8.78
C GLY A 65 28.53 53.21 -8.32
N ASP A 66 29.51 54.08 -8.05
CA ASP A 66 30.92 53.72 -8.03
C ASP A 66 31.43 53.01 -6.76
N ASP A 67 32.56 52.31 -6.93
CA ASP A 67 33.46 51.85 -5.86
C ASP A 67 34.24 53.04 -5.29
N PRO A 68 34.23 53.22 -3.96
CA PRO A 68 35.50 53.49 -3.31
C PRO A 68 35.67 52.70 -2.00
N SER A 69 36.61 51.75 -1.98
CA SER A 69 37.99 52.06 -1.51
C SER A 69 38.86 50.83 -1.26
N ARG A 70 40.14 50.94 -1.62
CA ARG A 70 41.21 50.02 -1.20
C ARG A 70 41.80 50.45 0.15
N GLY A 71 42.04 49.49 1.03
CA GLY A 71 42.97 49.61 2.16
C GLY A 71 43.81 48.34 2.24
N SER A 72 45.12 48.47 2.06
CA SER A 72 46.05 47.34 1.90
C SER A 72 47.27 47.49 2.81
N ASP A 73 47.61 46.41 3.51
CA ASP A 73 48.93 46.00 4.03
C ASP A 73 48.84 44.45 4.17
N GLU A 74 49.74 43.60 3.68
CA GLU A 74 51.12 43.34 4.13
C GLU A 74 51.22 42.90 5.60
N LEU A 75 51.93 41.84 6.05
CA LEU A 75 52.81 40.81 5.46
C LEU A 75 52.89 39.62 6.48
N SER A 76 53.40 38.39 6.30
CA SER A 76 54.17 37.72 5.23
C SER A 76 54.04 36.16 5.28
N PHE A 77 54.65 35.49 4.28
CA PHE A 77 55.09 34.07 4.18
C PHE A 77 55.13 33.13 5.41
N ARG A 78 54.71 31.86 5.20
CA ARG A 78 55.63 30.72 4.98
C ARG A 78 54.93 29.47 4.41
N SER A 79 55.72 28.59 3.79
CA SER A 79 55.27 27.47 2.96
C SER A 79 55.77 26.11 3.46
N ALA A 80 54.94 25.06 3.31
CA ALA A 80 55.33 23.65 3.17
C ALA A 80 56.01 22.98 4.40
N PRO A 81 56.11 21.63 4.50
CA PRO A 81 55.84 20.63 3.45
C PRO A 81 54.88 19.48 3.83
N SER A 82 54.60 18.67 2.81
CA SER A 82 53.97 17.35 2.87
C SER A 82 54.90 16.26 3.41
N GLY A 83 54.33 15.24 4.06
CA GLY A 83 54.94 13.89 4.10
C GLY A 83 54.73 13.14 5.41
N LEU A 84 54.05 11.99 5.34
CA LEU A 84 54.58 10.67 5.71
C LEU A 84 53.54 9.57 5.45
N SER A 85 54.01 8.33 5.35
CA SER A 85 53.22 7.12 5.10
C SER A 85 53.55 6.00 6.09
N ASP A 86 52.68 4.99 6.11
CA ASP A 86 52.91 3.60 6.54
C ASP A 86 53.04 3.27 8.05
N VAL A 87 52.84 1.96 8.32
CA VAL A 87 53.01 1.18 9.57
C VAL A 87 52.21 1.65 10.81
N TYR A 88 51.37 0.84 11.47
CA TYR A 88 51.54 -0.59 11.77
C TYR A 88 50.24 -1.42 11.71
N ARG A 89 50.40 -2.75 11.69
CA ARG A 89 49.32 -3.75 11.60
C ARG A 89 49.62 -4.96 12.49
N GLU A 90 49.01 -5.06 13.66
CA GLU A 90 48.97 -6.26 14.52
C GLU A 90 47.90 -6.07 15.62
N GLY A 91 47.25 -7.10 16.17
CA GLY A 91 47.36 -8.54 15.89
C GLY A 91 46.08 -9.30 16.23
N VAL A 92 46.01 -10.59 15.87
CA VAL A 92 44.87 -11.47 16.16
C VAL A 92 45.13 -12.26 17.44
N GLY A 93 44.13 -12.34 18.33
CA GLY A 93 44.17 -13.17 19.54
C GLY A 93 42.98 -14.12 19.59
N VAL A 94 43.24 -15.43 19.45
CA VAL A 94 42.23 -16.49 19.57
C VAL A 94 42.32 -17.14 20.95
N LEU A 95 41.19 -17.26 21.63
CA LEU A 95 40.92 -18.28 22.66
C LEU A 95 39.41 -18.54 22.67
N GLY A 96 38.99 -19.75 23.03
CA GLY A 96 37.58 -20.12 23.04
C GLY A 96 37.27 -21.33 23.91
N GLY A 97 35.97 -21.56 24.12
CA GLY A 97 35.41 -22.81 24.65
C GLY A 97 35.58 -23.07 26.16
N LEU A 98 34.48 -22.97 26.91
CA LEU A 98 34.13 -23.89 28.00
C LEU A 98 32.62 -23.78 28.29
N SER A 99 32.07 -24.69 29.11
CA SER A 99 30.68 -25.14 29.02
C SER A 99 29.88 -25.18 30.34
N GLU A 100 28.56 -25.23 30.19
CA GLU A 100 27.53 -25.76 31.11
C GLU A 100 27.08 -25.00 32.38
N ALA A 101 25.82 -25.32 32.76
CA ALA A 101 25.10 -25.17 34.03
C ALA A 101 24.55 -23.80 34.51
N THR A 102 23.28 -23.85 34.96
CA THR A 102 22.41 -22.81 35.57
C THR A 102 22.11 -23.18 37.05
N PRO A 103 21.24 -22.48 37.86
CA PRO A 103 20.44 -21.24 37.67
C PRO A 103 20.49 -20.23 38.86
N LEU A 104 19.55 -19.25 38.86
CA LEU A 104 19.06 -18.37 39.96
C LEU A 104 19.89 -17.12 40.35
N GLY A 105 19.23 -15.94 40.50
CA GLY A 105 19.95 -14.76 41.04
C GLY A 105 19.40 -13.31 40.94
N VAL A 106 18.07 -13.05 40.82
CA VAL A 106 17.39 -11.76 41.18
C VAL A 106 17.88 -10.40 40.60
N ALA A 107 16.94 -9.71 39.93
CA ALA A 107 16.82 -8.25 39.71
C ALA A 107 17.77 -7.49 38.75
N ALA A 108 17.14 -6.54 38.04
CA ALA A 108 17.71 -5.54 37.12
C ALA A 108 17.45 -4.11 37.69
N PRO A 109 17.91 -2.97 37.09
CA PRO A 109 18.56 -2.85 35.78
C PRO A 109 19.80 -1.92 35.70
N VAL A 110 20.86 -2.38 35.02
CA VAL A 110 21.98 -1.53 34.57
C VAL A 110 21.78 -1.13 33.10
N LEU A 111 20.79 -0.28 32.82
CA LEU A 111 20.49 0.21 31.46
C LEU A 111 20.45 1.76 31.33
N GLY A 112 20.95 2.49 32.33
CA GLY A 112 21.03 3.96 32.32
C GLY A 112 22.33 4.57 31.75
N GLY A 113 23.35 3.75 31.44
CA GLY A 113 24.73 4.23 31.23
C GLY A 113 25.07 4.71 29.80
N ILE A 114 24.69 3.94 28.78
CA ILE A 114 25.38 3.95 27.48
C ILE A 114 25.01 5.16 26.59
N VAL A 115 23.87 5.82 26.80
CA VAL A 115 23.40 6.94 25.95
C VAL A 115 24.15 8.27 26.22
N ARG A 116 25.04 8.34 27.22
CA ARG A 116 25.68 9.61 27.63
C ARG A 116 26.97 9.99 26.88
N SER A 117 27.61 9.07 26.15
CA SER A 117 28.95 9.30 25.56
C SER A 117 28.95 10.02 24.20
N GLY A 118 27.85 9.99 23.44
CA GLY A 118 27.82 10.49 22.06
C GLY A 118 27.49 11.99 21.86
N ILE A 119 26.95 12.68 22.87
CA ILE A 119 26.45 14.05 22.70
C ILE A 119 27.61 15.06 22.69
N LYS A 120 28.06 15.44 21.49
CA LYS A 120 28.95 16.59 21.29
C LYS A 120 28.32 17.85 21.91
N LYS A 121 28.93 18.41 22.95
CA LYS A 121 28.51 19.69 23.58
C LYS A 121 28.85 20.89 22.68
N GLY A 122 28.17 20.99 21.53
CA GLY A 122 28.44 22.02 20.52
C GLY A 122 27.90 23.41 20.91
N PRO A 123 28.62 24.50 20.61
CA PRO A 123 28.15 25.88 20.80
C PRO A 123 27.12 26.34 19.71
N VAL A 124 26.50 25.39 19.00
CA VAL A 124 25.59 25.66 17.87
C VAL A 124 24.30 26.34 18.34
N LEU A 125 23.65 25.78 19.38
CA LEU A 125 22.36 26.27 19.87
C LEU A 125 22.41 27.72 20.34
N SER A 126 23.49 28.13 21.02
CA SER A 126 23.65 29.52 21.48
C SER A 126 23.95 30.49 20.33
N ARG A 127 24.70 30.06 19.30
CA ARG A 127 24.96 30.87 18.10
C ARG A 127 23.67 31.09 17.29
N ARG A 128 22.92 30.02 16.98
CA ARG A 128 21.62 30.10 16.28
C ARG A 128 20.49 30.74 17.09
N LEU A 129 20.53 30.67 18.43
CA LEU A 129 19.61 31.45 19.26
C LEU A 129 19.90 32.95 19.16
N ASN A 130 21.15 33.40 19.09
CA ASN A 130 21.45 34.81 18.89
C ASN A 130 20.93 35.31 17.52
N GLU A 131 21.00 34.48 16.47
CA GLU A 131 20.38 34.73 15.15
C GLU A 131 18.82 34.72 15.18
N LEU A 132 18.21 34.24 16.26
CA LEU A 132 16.75 34.15 16.46
C LEU A 132 16.22 35.30 17.34
N VAL A 133 17.11 35.98 18.07
CA VAL A 133 16.79 36.95 19.14
C VAL A 133 17.33 38.35 18.86
N GLY A 134 18.50 38.47 18.23
CA GLY A 134 19.38 39.62 18.43
C GLY A 134 20.02 39.61 19.83
N ASP A 135 20.62 40.73 20.26
CA ASP A 135 21.19 40.83 21.61
C ASP A 135 20.12 40.61 22.69
N TRP A 136 20.27 39.53 23.47
CA TRP A 136 19.22 38.95 24.32
C TRP A 136 18.82 39.81 25.53
N LYS A 137 19.55 40.89 25.85
CA LYS A 137 19.33 41.78 27.00
C LYS A 137 17.87 42.26 27.13
N GLY A 138 17.07 41.53 27.92
CA GLY A 138 15.66 41.81 28.21
C GLY A 138 14.66 41.58 27.07
N LYS A 139 15.09 41.16 25.87
CA LYS A 139 14.20 41.08 24.69
C LYS A 139 13.41 39.77 24.63
N LYS A 140 12.11 39.88 24.27
CA LYS A 140 11.23 38.73 24.03
C LYS A 140 11.73 37.96 22.81
N ILE A 141 12.00 36.67 22.97
CA ILE A 141 12.45 35.79 21.89
C ILE A 141 11.29 35.59 20.90
N LYS A 142 11.52 35.93 19.62
CA LYS A 142 10.45 36.00 18.62
C LYS A 142 9.91 34.59 18.34
N GLY A 143 8.63 34.38 18.65
CA GLY A 143 7.96 33.08 18.44
C GLY A 143 7.93 32.13 19.64
N THR A 144 8.63 32.40 20.75
CA THR A 144 8.49 31.56 21.96
C THR A 144 7.15 31.80 22.68
N PRO A 145 6.70 30.88 23.56
CA PRO A 145 5.61 31.16 24.50
C PRO A 145 5.91 32.41 25.37
N ALA A 146 4.87 33.13 25.78
CA ALA A 146 5.02 34.33 26.60
C ALA A 146 5.73 34.01 27.93
N GLY A 147 6.73 34.81 28.31
CA GLY A 147 7.51 34.61 29.53
C GLY A 147 8.61 33.55 29.47
N THR A 148 8.86 32.92 28.31
CA THR A 148 9.91 31.91 28.14
C THR A 148 11.31 32.51 28.35
N ARG A 149 12.11 31.91 29.23
CA ARG A 149 13.52 32.27 29.46
C ARG A 149 14.44 31.27 28.74
N PRO A 150 15.74 31.58 28.51
CA PRO A 150 16.66 30.64 27.85
C PRO A 150 16.79 29.28 28.55
N GLN A 151 16.66 29.24 29.88
CA GLN A 151 16.67 27.99 30.65
C GLN A 151 15.47 27.10 30.29
N ASP A 152 14.32 27.71 29.95
CA ASP A 152 13.11 27.00 29.55
C ASP A 152 13.21 26.52 28.08
N ILE A 153 13.84 27.29 27.19
CA ILE A 153 14.20 26.83 25.83
C ILE A 153 15.16 25.64 25.91
N ALA A 154 16.27 25.77 26.64
CA ALA A 154 17.26 24.71 26.78
C ALA A 154 16.66 23.45 27.44
N LYS A 155 15.67 23.61 28.34
CA LYS A 155 14.87 22.50 28.88
C LYS A 155 14.02 21.84 27.79
N ARG A 156 13.26 22.60 26.99
CA ARG A 156 12.46 22.06 25.88
C ARG A 156 13.32 21.40 24.81
N GLN A 157 14.51 21.92 24.53
CA GLN A 157 15.46 21.31 23.59
C GLN A 157 15.94 19.94 24.09
N ARG A 158 16.28 19.81 25.38
CA ARG A 158 16.60 18.49 25.98
C ARG A 158 15.41 17.54 25.96
N GLN A 159 14.18 18.04 26.13
CA GLN A 159 12.97 17.22 25.98
C GLN A 159 12.77 16.77 24.52
N MET A 160 13.01 17.63 23.53
CA MET A 160 13.01 17.28 22.10
C MET A 160 14.03 16.16 21.82
N HIS A 161 15.28 16.34 22.25
CA HIS A 161 16.33 15.32 22.09
C HIS A 161 15.94 13.96 22.70
N GLN A 162 15.38 13.98 23.92
CA GLN A 162 14.91 12.76 24.58
C GLN A 162 13.82 12.07 23.75
N LEU A 163 12.82 12.82 23.28
CA LEU A 163 11.69 12.29 22.52
C LEU A 163 12.10 11.78 21.13
N VAL A 164 13.10 12.40 20.47
CA VAL A 164 13.71 11.86 19.24
C VAL A 164 14.46 10.56 19.49
N GLY A 165 15.17 10.46 20.62
CA GLY A 165 15.88 9.24 21.02
C GLY A 165 14.97 8.08 21.42
N GLU A 166 13.80 8.38 22.02
CA GLU A 166 12.74 7.41 22.33
C GLU A 166 12.01 6.98 21.06
N GLY A 167 11.56 7.93 20.23
CA GLY A 167 10.71 7.69 19.06
C GLY A 167 11.41 7.14 17.81
N LYS A 168 12.50 6.38 17.96
CA LYS A 168 13.34 5.90 16.84
C LYS A 168 12.58 5.14 15.76
N THR A 169 11.62 4.29 16.13
CA THR A 169 10.79 3.56 15.16
C THR A 169 9.89 4.49 14.34
N GLY A 170 9.63 5.71 14.81
CA GLY A 170 8.92 6.76 14.09
C GLY A 170 9.78 7.59 13.13
N TRP A 171 11.11 7.47 13.11
CA TRP A 171 11.98 8.31 12.25
C TRP A 171 11.59 8.18 10.77
N LYS A 172 11.53 6.96 10.24
CA LYS A 172 11.19 6.67 8.83
C LYS A 172 9.71 6.76 8.47
N TRP A 173 8.94 7.61 9.15
CA TRP A 173 7.49 7.76 8.91
C TRP A 173 7.20 8.38 7.54
N TYR A 174 7.90 9.48 7.20
CA TYR A 174 7.69 10.21 5.95
C TYR A 174 8.22 9.45 4.75
N GLU A 175 9.36 8.76 4.88
CA GLU A 175 9.89 7.90 3.82
C GLU A 175 8.95 6.73 3.52
N LYS A 176 8.38 6.09 4.55
CA LYS A 176 7.36 5.03 4.36
C LYS A 176 6.10 5.56 3.68
N MET A 177 5.62 6.75 4.05
CA MET A 177 4.44 7.35 3.40
C MET A 177 4.73 7.77 1.96
N ASN A 178 5.90 8.38 1.68
CA ASN A 178 6.34 8.72 0.32
C ASN A 178 6.51 7.47 -0.55
N GLN A 179 7.08 6.39 -0.01
CA GLN A 179 7.19 5.12 -0.73
C GLN A 179 5.82 4.49 -0.97
N MET A 180 4.89 4.53 -0.01
CA MET A 180 3.51 4.08 -0.22
C MET A 180 2.81 4.91 -1.32
N ILE A 181 3.00 6.23 -1.36
CA ILE A 181 2.45 7.06 -2.44
C ILE A 181 3.03 6.64 -3.80
N LYS A 182 4.34 6.36 -3.88
CA LYS A 182 5.00 5.89 -5.11
C LYS A 182 4.52 4.50 -5.56
N ASP A 183 4.55 3.55 -4.64
CA ASP A 183 4.09 2.17 -4.80
C ASP A 183 2.66 2.13 -5.36
N TYR A 184 1.72 2.82 -4.70
CA TYR A 184 0.28 2.61 -4.94
C TYR A 184 -0.37 3.64 -5.87
N VAL A 185 0.13 4.87 -5.97
CA VAL A 185 -0.51 5.93 -6.75
C VAL A 185 0.21 6.10 -8.11
N PRO A 186 -0.50 6.17 -9.25
CA PRO A 186 0.10 6.47 -10.55
C PRO A 186 0.89 7.77 -10.51
N GLU A 187 2.06 7.83 -11.15
CA GLU A 187 3.04 8.94 -11.06
C GLU A 187 2.38 10.31 -11.28
N GLN A 188 1.62 10.44 -12.37
CA GLN A 188 0.87 11.63 -12.75
C GLN A 188 -0.22 12.08 -11.76
N HIS A 189 -0.57 11.25 -10.76
CA HIS A 189 -1.56 11.54 -9.71
C HIS A 189 -0.92 11.69 -8.31
N GLN A 190 0.36 11.36 -8.12
CA GLN A 190 1.03 11.44 -6.80
C GLN A 190 0.99 12.86 -6.19
N PRO A 191 1.17 13.96 -6.94
CA PRO A 191 1.02 15.31 -6.38
C PRO A 191 -0.41 15.58 -5.88
N TYR A 192 -1.42 15.17 -6.64
CA TYR A 192 -2.83 15.34 -6.26
C TYR A 192 -3.16 14.59 -4.97
N PHE A 193 -2.79 13.31 -4.90
CA PHE A 193 -3.01 12.46 -3.73
C PHE A 193 -2.32 13.02 -2.48
N THR A 194 -1.09 13.50 -2.63
CA THR A 194 -0.33 14.14 -1.54
C THR A 194 -0.96 15.48 -1.10
N GLY A 195 -1.58 16.22 -2.03
CA GLY A 195 -2.36 17.43 -1.73
C GLY A 195 -3.62 17.15 -0.91
N LEU A 196 -4.38 16.12 -1.29
CA LEU A 196 -5.51 15.63 -0.48
C LEU A 196 -5.04 15.22 0.91
N LEU A 197 -4.05 14.31 1.00
CA LEU A 197 -3.46 13.83 2.26
C LEU A 197 -2.98 14.96 3.18
N SER A 198 -2.55 16.08 2.59
CA SER A 198 -2.10 17.26 3.32
C SER A 198 -3.26 18.09 3.86
N THR A 199 -4.29 18.35 3.06
CA THR A 199 -5.46 19.13 3.50
C THR A 199 -6.35 18.38 4.50
N THR A 200 -6.58 17.08 4.29
CA THR A 200 -7.38 16.22 5.18
C THR A 200 -6.69 15.93 6.52
N SER A 201 -5.36 16.15 6.64
CA SER A 201 -4.56 15.92 7.87
C SER A 201 -4.93 16.80 9.08
N SER A 202 -6.03 17.53 8.99
CA SER A 202 -6.43 18.60 9.89
C SER A 202 -7.26 18.06 11.05
N ALA A 203 -6.57 17.66 12.12
CA ALA A 203 -7.09 17.07 13.36
C ALA A 203 -7.67 15.65 13.26
N SER A 204 -7.84 15.08 12.06
CA SER A 204 -8.05 13.64 11.84
C SER A 204 -6.90 12.79 12.41
N PRO A 205 -7.15 11.60 12.96
CA PRO A 205 -6.13 10.56 13.18
C PRO A 205 -5.42 10.18 11.87
N VAL A 206 -4.20 9.63 11.94
CA VAL A 206 -3.42 9.23 10.75
C VAL A 206 -4.20 8.29 9.83
N ALA A 207 -4.88 7.29 10.40
CA ALA A 207 -5.64 6.32 9.63
C ALA A 207 -6.86 6.97 8.95
N GLN A 208 -7.64 7.77 9.67
CA GLN A 208 -8.75 8.52 9.09
C GLN A 208 -8.27 9.49 8.00
N ASN A 209 -7.08 10.09 8.15
CA ASN A 209 -6.50 10.95 7.11
C ASN A 209 -6.26 10.17 5.80
N ILE A 210 -5.78 8.92 5.89
CA ILE A 210 -5.60 8.04 4.74
C ILE A 210 -6.97 7.70 4.12
N MET A 211 -7.99 7.38 4.93
CA MET A 211 -9.34 7.07 4.42
C MET A 211 -10.07 8.28 3.81
N ASP A 212 -9.93 9.46 4.40
CA ASP A 212 -10.38 10.74 3.83
C ASP A 212 -9.71 10.97 2.45
N THR A 213 -8.40 10.70 2.36
CA THR A 213 -7.60 10.84 1.12
C THR A 213 -8.05 9.86 0.04
N LEU A 214 -8.15 8.57 0.36
CA LEU A 214 -8.58 7.50 -0.55
C LEU A 214 -10.00 7.75 -1.07
N THR A 215 -10.91 8.19 -0.19
CA THR A 215 -12.28 8.58 -0.56
C THR A 215 -12.28 9.79 -1.51
N GLY A 216 -11.51 10.83 -1.20
CA GLY A 216 -11.42 12.03 -2.04
C GLY A 216 -10.79 11.74 -3.40
N TYR A 217 -9.76 10.89 -3.45
CA TYR A 217 -9.12 10.43 -4.67
C TYR A 217 -10.11 9.64 -5.54
N ALA A 218 -10.83 8.68 -4.97
CA ALA A 218 -11.86 7.91 -5.69
C ALA A 218 -12.99 8.80 -6.22
N GLN A 219 -13.48 9.76 -5.42
CA GLN A 219 -14.45 10.77 -5.88
C GLN A 219 -13.91 11.56 -7.09
N THR A 220 -12.65 11.97 -7.06
CA THR A 220 -12.01 12.70 -8.17
C THR A 220 -11.90 11.83 -9.43
N MET A 221 -11.57 10.54 -9.27
CA MET A 221 -11.55 9.55 -10.37
C MET A 221 -12.95 9.17 -10.89
N ARG A 222 -14.03 9.69 -10.27
CA ARG A 222 -15.42 9.68 -10.77
C ARG A 222 -15.84 11.02 -11.41
N GLY A 223 -14.93 12.00 -11.52
CA GLY A 223 -15.26 13.36 -11.94
C GLY A 223 -16.03 14.16 -10.88
N MET A 224 -16.10 13.67 -9.64
CA MET A 224 -16.80 14.33 -8.53
C MET A 224 -15.83 15.17 -7.69
N MET A 225 -16.31 16.30 -7.16
CA MET A 225 -15.53 17.12 -6.24
C MET A 225 -15.28 16.38 -4.90
N PRO A 226 -14.02 16.26 -4.43
CA PRO A 226 -13.69 15.56 -3.19
C PRO A 226 -14.30 16.25 -1.96
N ASN A 227 -15.14 15.54 -1.22
CA ASN A 227 -15.96 16.07 -0.12
C ASN A 227 -15.59 15.40 1.22
N VAL A 228 -14.34 15.58 1.65
CA VAL A 228 -13.68 14.73 2.67
C VAL A 228 -12.94 15.54 3.74
N GLY A 229 -12.71 14.92 4.90
CA GLY A 229 -12.01 15.53 6.03
C GLY A 229 -12.75 16.68 6.73
N MET A 230 -12.16 17.21 7.81
CA MET A 230 -12.77 18.25 8.66
C MET A 230 -13.03 19.58 7.92
N PHE A 231 -12.27 19.86 6.86
CA PHE A 231 -12.36 21.11 6.09
C PHE A 231 -12.59 20.81 4.61
N GLN A 232 -13.79 20.34 4.27
CA GLN A 232 -14.23 20.00 2.91
C GLN A 232 -13.99 21.11 1.86
N SER A 233 -13.91 22.38 2.26
CA SER A 233 -13.54 23.47 1.36
C SER A 233 -12.09 23.34 0.85
N GLN A 234 -11.17 22.80 1.64
CA GLN A 234 -9.78 22.60 1.27
C GLN A 234 -9.58 21.36 0.39
N SER A 235 -10.33 20.27 0.63
CA SER A 235 -10.34 19.14 -0.30
C SER A 235 -10.89 19.58 -1.68
N LYS A 236 -11.99 20.35 -1.70
CA LYS A 236 -12.57 20.91 -2.94
C LYS A 236 -11.60 21.83 -3.68
N ARG A 237 -10.81 22.65 -2.99
CA ARG A 237 -9.74 23.47 -3.60
C ARG A 237 -8.69 22.61 -4.31
N ILE A 238 -8.22 21.53 -3.68
CA ILE A 238 -7.35 20.54 -4.35
C ILE A 238 -8.07 19.93 -5.58
N GLY A 239 -9.33 19.54 -5.43
CA GLY A 239 -10.18 19.00 -6.51
C GLY A 239 -10.35 19.91 -7.73
N GLN A 240 -10.32 21.24 -7.54
CA GLN A 240 -10.38 22.22 -8.63
C GLN A 240 -9.13 22.22 -9.53
N LEU A 241 -8.00 21.68 -9.06
CA LEU A 241 -6.80 21.52 -9.87
C LEU A 241 -6.92 20.33 -10.86
N GLY A 242 -7.81 19.37 -10.59
CA GLY A 242 -7.92 18.11 -11.34
C GLY A 242 -6.85 17.08 -10.94
N ILE A 243 -6.89 15.88 -11.54
CA ILE A 243 -6.06 14.75 -11.09
C ILE A 243 -4.60 14.80 -11.60
N LYS A 244 -4.36 15.40 -12.77
CA LYS A 244 -3.04 15.49 -13.43
C LYS A 244 -2.42 16.87 -13.19
N VAL A 245 -1.80 17.04 -12.03
CA VAL A 245 -1.30 18.34 -11.54
C VAL A 245 0.15 18.26 -11.12
N ARG A 246 0.89 19.37 -11.19
CA ARG A 246 2.30 19.42 -10.79
C ARG A 246 2.39 19.73 -9.29
N PRO A 247 3.49 19.35 -8.61
CA PRO A 247 3.72 19.72 -7.20
C PRO A 247 3.65 21.24 -6.94
N SER A 248 4.04 22.07 -7.90
CA SER A 248 3.91 23.54 -7.82
C SER A 248 2.46 24.00 -7.66
N ASP A 249 1.54 23.34 -8.36
CA ASP A 249 0.15 23.80 -8.48
C ASP A 249 -0.59 23.50 -7.17
N VAL A 250 -0.32 22.33 -6.59
CA VAL A 250 -0.74 21.95 -5.24
C VAL A 250 -0.12 22.84 -4.16
N LEU A 251 1.18 23.15 -4.27
CA LEU A 251 1.89 24.02 -3.31
C LEU A 251 1.34 25.45 -3.29
N ASN A 252 1.00 26.02 -4.44
CA ASN A 252 0.35 27.32 -4.55
C ASN A 252 -1.04 27.30 -3.87
N GLU A 253 -1.84 26.25 -4.10
CA GLU A 253 -3.19 26.15 -3.52
C GLU A 253 -3.15 26.01 -1.98
N ILE A 254 -2.11 25.39 -1.42
CA ILE A 254 -1.90 25.28 0.04
C ILE A 254 -0.91 26.33 0.60
N GLU A 255 -0.65 27.41 -0.14
CA GLU A 255 0.24 28.48 0.32
C GLU A 255 -0.30 29.18 1.58
N GLY A 256 0.61 29.72 2.41
CA GLY A 256 0.30 30.32 3.71
C GLY A 256 -0.03 29.31 4.82
N ALA A 257 -0.47 28.10 4.48
CA ALA A 257 -0.79 27.05 5.43
C ALA A 257 0.44 26.19 5.78
N ASN A 258 1.47 26.78 6.43
CA ASN A 258 2.78 26.18 6.75
C ASN A 258 2.76 24.67 7.06
N LYS A 259 1.80 24.20 7.87
CA LYS A 259 1.63 22.79 8.24
C LYS A 259 1.27 21.89 7.06
N TRP A 260 0.36 22.31 6.18
CA TRP A 260 0.00 21.57 4.96
C TRP A 260 1.14 21.65 3.93
N THR A 261 1.75 22.82 3.74
CA THR A 261 2.87 23.02 2.81
C THR A 261 4.05 22.09 3.14
N ASN A 262 4.46 22.02 4.41
CA ASN A 262 5.58 21.18 4.83
C ASN A 262 5.23 19.69 4.95
N TYR A 263 3.96 19.35 5.23
CA TYR A 263 3.52 17.95 5.22
C TYR A 263 3.39 17.42 3.79
N PHE A 264 2.98 18.25 2.83
CA PHE A 264 3.07 17.93 1.41
C PHE A 264 4.51 17.64 1.01
N LYS A 265 5.44 18.59 1.30
CA LYS A 265 6.88 18.46 1.05
C LYS A 265 7.46 17.15 1.59
N ASN A 266 7.26 16.86 2.88
CA ASN A 266 7.78 15.63 3.49
C ASN A 266 7.21 14.37 2.85
N ASN A 267 5.90 14.31 2.59
CA ASN A 267 5.27 13.14 1.95
C ASN A 267 5.57 13.04 0.45
N TYR A 268 6.09 14.12 -0.18
CA TYR A 268 6.55 14.13 -1.56
C TYR A 268 8.10 13.97 -1.70
N GLY A 269 8.84 13.85 -0.59
CA GLY A 269 10.27 13.51 -0.57
C GLY A 269 11.24 14.63 -0.15
N ASP A 270 10.75 15.84 0.12
CA ASP A 270 11.54 16.94 0.72
C ASP A 270 11.62 16.74 2.23
N PHE A 271 12.45 15.79 2.67
CA PHE A 271 12.63 15.41 4.08
C PHE A 271 13.42 16.42 4.93
N ASP A 272 13.87 17.53 4.33
CA ASP A 272 14.44 18.67 5.06
C ASP A 272 13.35 19.63 5.58
N ALA A 273 12.09 19.47 5.16
CA ALA A 273 10.97 20.22 5.71
C ALA A 273 10.52 19.71 7.10
N VAL A 274 9.99 20.63 7.93
CA VAL A 274 9.48 20.31 9.27
C VAL A 274 7.98 20.56 9.34
N THR A 275 7.21 19.51 9.66
CA THR A 275 5.76 19.63 9.92
C THR A 275 5.49 19.84 11.40
N ASN A 276 5.04 21.03 11.80
CA ASN A 276 4.65 21.31 13.18
C ASN A 276 3.13 21.22 13.35
N ASP A 277 2.67 20.08 13.87
CA ASP A 277 1.26 19.77 14.10
C ASP A 277 0.78 20.19 15.52
N ARG A 278 -0.42 19.72 15.94
CA ARG A 278 -0.96 19.99 17.28
C ARG A 278 -0.10 19.43 18.41
N TYR A 279 0.55 18.28 18.23
CA TYR A 279 1.39 17.65 19.25
C TYR A 279 2.75 18.38 19.35
N MET A 280 3.39 18.72 18.22
CA MET A 280 4.60 19.54 18.19
C MET A 280 4.36 20.95 18.80
N LEU A 281 3.20 21.54 18.52
CA LEU A 281 2.74 22.79 19.13
C LEU A 281 2.64 22.68 20.67
N ARG A 282 2.15 21.56 21.22
CA ARG A 282 2.11 21.34 22.68
C ARG A 282 3.52 21.12 23.26
N LEU A 283 4.39 20.41 22.55
CA LEU A 283 5.80 20.22 22.94
C LEU A 283 6.58 21.55 23.00
N GLY A 284 6.32 22.46 22.06
CA GLY A 284 6.80 23.84 22.07
C GLY A 284 6.28 24.69 23.24
N GLY A 285 5.21 24.25 23.92
CA GLY A 285 4.60 24.95 25.06
C GLY A 285 3.50 25.93 24.68
N PHE A 286 2.88 25.77 23.51
CA PHE A 286 1.80 26.64 23.08
C PHE A 286 0.43 26.01 23.42
N HIS A 287 -0.54 26.84 23.82
CA HIS A 287 -1.91 26.40 24.19
C HIS A 287 -2.96 26.67 23.10
N GLY A 288 -2.53 27.22 21.95
CA GLY A 288 -3.39 27.55 20.81
C GLY A 288 -3.97 26.33 20.07
N ARG A 289 -4.77 26.62 19.03
CA ARG A 289 -5.24 25.63 18.05
C ARG A 289 -4.25 25.44 16.88
N SER A 290 -3.54 26.50 16.53
CA SER A 290 -2.50 26.56 15.47
C SER A 290 -1.29 27.36 15.97
N LEU A 291 -0.19 27.27 15.23
CA LEU A 291 1.01 28.10 15.41
C LEU A 291 0.89 29.37 14.54
N THR A 292 1.44 30.49 15.00
CA THR A 292 1.79 31.61 14.10
C THR A 292 3.13 31.35 13.42
N ASP A 293 3.45 32.04 12.32
CA ASP A 293 4.68 31.80 11.54
C ASP A 293 5.96 31.88 12.40
N ASN A 294 5.99 32.78 13.37
CA ASN A 294 7.13 32.93 14.28
C ASN A 294 7.23 31.73 15.25
N GLN A 295 6.10 31.21 15.74
CA GLN A 295 6.06 30.00 16.58
C GLN A 295 6.41 28.74 15.78
N TYR A 296 6.00 28.70 14.51
CA TYR A 296 6.37 27.65 13.56
C TYR A 296 7.88 27.66 13.29
N LYS A 297 8.45 28.81 12.92
CA LYS A 297 9.90 29.00 12.68
C LYS A 297 10.74 28.67 13.92
N TYR A 298 10.26 29.00 15.13
CA TYR A 298 10.89 28.60 16.39
C TYR A 298 10.93 27.07 16.56
N LEU A 299 9.82 26.37 16.33
CA LEU A 299 9.77 24.91 16.43
C LEU A 299 10.56 24.20 15.32
N THR A 300 10.54 24.72 14.09
CA THR A 300 11.37 24.25 12.98
C THR A 300 12.85 24.28 13.36
N ARG A 301 13.37 25.39 13.90
CA ARG A 301 14.77 25.46 14.37
C ARG A 301 15.08 24.51 15.51
N MET A 302 14.18 24.32 16.47
CA MET A 302 14.35 23.30 17.52
C MET A 302 14.50 21.88 16.95
N VAL A 303 13.76 21.55 15.88
CA VAL A 303 13.84 20.26 15.19
C VAL A 303 15.14 20.16 14.38
N GLU A 304 15.50 21.18 13.61
CA GLU A 304 16.76 21.25 12.83
C GLU A 304 17.98 21.07 13.75
N ASP A 305 18.05 21.82 14.86
CA ASP A 305 19.10 21.71 15.88
C ASP A 305 19.10 20.34 16.58
N THR A 306 17.99 19.60 16.60
CA THR A 306 17.94 18.22 17.09
C THR A 306 18.44 17.24 16.03
N ALA A 307 18.01 17.41 14.78
CA ALA A 307 18.38 16.56 13.65
C ALA A 307 19.90 16.56 13.42
N GLU A 308 20.54 17.73 13.48
CA GLU A 308 22.00 17.90 13.42
C GLU A 308 22.74 17.14 14.55
N GLN A 309 22.18 17.11 15.77
CA GLN A 309 22.79 16.40 16.90
C GLN A 309 22.60 14.88 16.86
N PHE A 310 21.59 14.39 16.14
CA PHE A 310 21.37 12.96 15.90
C PHE A 310 21.98 12.45 14.60
N GLY A 311 22.39 13.34 13.68
CA GLY A 311 22.90 12.97 12.35
C GLY A 311 21.81 12.49 11.38
N ILE A 312 20.57 12.98 11.55
CA ILE A 312 19.38 12.56 10.79
C ILE A 312 18.71 13.74 10.08
N LYS A 313 17.70 13.50 9.26
CA LYS A 313 16.92 14.55 8.59
C LYS A 313 15.93 15.27 9.53
N PRO A 314 15.61 16.56 9.28
CA PRO A 314 14.59 17.30 10.02
C PRO A 314 13.23 16.59 10.09
N ALA A 315 12.77 15.95 9.01
CA ALA A 315 11.54 15.16 9.01
C ALA A 315 11.60 13.94 9.95
N GLU A 316 12.73 13.24 10.00
CA GLU A 316 12.95 12.09 10.91
C GLU A 316 12.94 12.52 12.38
N ALA A 317 13.66 13.60 12.70
CA ALA A 317 13.66 14.17 14.04
C ALA A 317 12.25 14.63 14.46
N GLN A 318 11.51 15.28 13.56
CA GLN A 318 10.12 15.67 13.82
C GLN A 318 9.24 14.45 14.08
N ALA A 319 9.32 13.42 13.24
CA ALA A 319 8.48 12.24 13.32
C ALA A 319 8.78 11.40 14.58
N GLY A 320 10.06 11.28 14.97
CA GLY A 320 10.45 10.64 16.23
C GLY A 320 9.92 11.37 17.46
N ALA A 321 10.18 12.68 17.56
CA ALA A 321 9.66 13.49 18.67
C ALA A 321 8.14 13.45 18.77
N TRP A 322 7.45 13.52 17.63
CA TRP A 322 6.00 13.43 17.54
C TRP A 322 5.48 12.07 18.01
N SER A 323 6.09 10.97 17.56
CA SER A 323 5.65 9.61 17.90
C SER A 323 5.75 9.34 19.40
N ALA A 324 6.91 9.62 20.01
CA ALA A 324 7.11 9.44 21.44
C ALA A 324 6.21 10.38 22.28
N PHE A 325 6.07 11.64 21.88
CA PHE A 325 5.23 12.59 22.61
C PHE A 325 3.73 12.30 22.46
N LYS A 326 3.28 11.83 21.29
CA LYS A 326 1.90 11.37 21.06
C LYS A 326 1.58 10.13 21.89
N ALA A 327 2.45 9.12 21.91
CA ALA A 327 2.31 7.94 22.76
C ALA A 327 2.13 8.33 24.24
N ARG A 328 3.05 9.15 24.76
CA ARG A 328 3.01 9.73 26.12
C ARG A 328 1.72 10.52 26.41
N TRP A 329 1.22 11.29 25.44
CA TRP A 329 0.02 12.11 25.60
C TRP A 329 -1.25 11.26 25.61
N ASP A 330 -1.41 10.40 24.61
CA ASP A 330 -2.62 9.60 24.40
C ASP A 330 -2.79 8.58 25.56
N ALA A 331 -1.70 8.05 26.12
CA ALA A 331 -1.74 7.17 27.31
C ALA A 331 -2.32 7.85 28.57
N VAL A 332 -1.95 9.12 28.84
CA VAL A 332 -2.44 9.86 30.03
C VAL A 332 -3.77 10.59 29.80
N GLN A 333 -4.14 10.84 28.54
CA GLN A 333 -5.30 11.66 28.20
C GLN A 333 -6.63 11.13 28.76
N PRO A 334 -6.98 9.81 28.70
CA PRO A 334 -8.25 9.30 29.24
C PRO A 334 -8.41 9.53 30.75
N ARG A 335 -7.33 9.38 31.53
CA ARG A 335 -7.32 9.70 32.97
C ARG A 335 -7.58 11.19 33.18
N ASN A 336 -6.91 12.03 32.39
CA ASN A 336 -6.94 13.46 32.57
C ASN A 336 -8.24 14.10 32.04
N GLN A 337 -8.92 13.46 31.08
CA GLN A 337 -10.32 13.74 30.71
C GLN A 337 -11.28 13.43 31.86
N LYS A 338 -11.15 12.26 32.52
CA LYS A 338 -11.95 11.92 33.72
C LYS A 338 -11.74 12.93 34.85
N LEU A 339 -10.51 13.45 35.03
CA LEU A 339 -10.22 14.54 35.97
C LEU A 339 -10.81 15.90 35.53
N ALA A 340 -10.83 16.21 34.23
CA ALA A 340 -11.44 17.42 33.71
C ALA A 340 -12.97 17.43 33.91
N LYS A 341 -13.65 16.30 33.61
CA LYS A 341 -15.08 16.08 33.91
C LYS A 341 -15.38 16.32 35.39
N LYS A 342 -14.62 15.69 36.30
CA LYS A 342 -14.74 15.88 37.76
C LYS A 342 -14.48 17.31 38.26
N ARG A 343 -13.94 18.21 37.43
CA ARG A 343 -13.70 19.63 37.75
C ARG A 343 -14.67 20.59 37.04
N GLY A 344 -15.67 20.07 36.32
CA GLY A 344 -16.56 20.89 35.49
C GLY A 344 -15.89 21.50 34.25
N TRP A 345 -14.66 21.08 33.91
CA TRP A 345 -13.89 21.66 32.80
C TRP A 345 -14.29 21.12 31.42
N TRP A 346 -15.18 20.12 31.38
CA TRP A 346 -15.52 19.35 30.19
C TRP A 346 -16.96 19.60 29.75
N ASP A 347 -17.10 19.98 28.49
CA ASP A 347 -18.33 20.09 27.71
C ASP A 347 -18.72 18.67 27.27
N GLU A 348 -19.57 18.00 28.05
CA GLU A 348 -19.96 16.61 27.81
C GLU A 348 -20.77 16.48 26.51
N ALA A 349 -21.69 17.42 26.25
CA ALA A 349 -22.56 17.43 25.07
C ALA A 349 -21.78 17.54 23.74
N ASN A 350 -20.65 18.25 23.73
CA ASN A 350 -19.79 18.37 22.55
C ASN A 350 -18.47 17.58 22.69
N GLY A 351 -18.36 16.68 23.69
CA GLY A 351 -17.19 15.80 23.88
C GLY A 351 -15.83 16.51 23.99
N ARG A 352 -15.75 17.70 24.60
CA ARG A 352 -14.55 18.57 24.52
C ARG A 352 -14.23 19.32 25.81
N ILE A 353 -13.05 19.94 25.87
CA ILE A 353 -12.70 20.89 26.96
C ILE A 353 -13.32 22.27 26.69
N TYR A 354 -13.86 22.92 27.73
CA TYR A 354 -14.28 24.32 27.67
C TYR A 354 -13.10 25.25 27.25
N LYS A 355 -13.40 26.43 26.71
CA LYS A 355 -12.41 27.33 26.08
C LYS A 355 -11.45 27.92 27.12
N GLU A 356 -12.03 28.32 28.24
CA GLU A 356 -11.44 28.87 29.46
C GLU A 356 -10.49 27.89 30.14
N HIS A 357 -10.92 26.65 30.40
CA HIS A 357 -10.13 25.62 31.09
C HIS A 357 -9.14 24.86 30.19
N ARG A 358 -8.99 25.31 28.93
CA ARG A 358 -8.15 24.67 27.93
C ARG A 358 -6.67 24.70 28.30
N LYS A 359 -6.20 25.75 28.96
CA LYS A 359 -4.79 25.88 29.34
C LYS A 359 -4.45 24.87 30.44
N GLU A 360 -5.27 24.84 31.47
CA GLU A 360 -5.12 24.01 32.68
C GLU A 360 -5.18 22.52 32.33
N PHE A 361 -6.10 22.13 31.44
CA PHE A 361 -6.17 20.78 30.90
C PHE A 361 -4.92 20.39 30.10
N HIS A 362 -4.42 21.28 29.23
CA HIS A 362 -3.20 21.02 28.46
C HIS A 362 -1.95 21.00 29.34
N ASP A 363 -1.85 21.85 30.36
CA ASP A 363 -0.73 21.86 31.32
C ASP A 363 -0.72 20.58 32.16
N MET A 364 -1.88 20.14 32.65
CA MET A 364 -2.04 18.88 33.38
C MET A 364 -1.64 17.68 32.51
N THR A 365 -2.13 17.63 31.26
CA THR A 365 -1.85 16.54 30.33
C THR A 365 -0.39 16.54 29.85
N PHE A 366 0.21 17.70 29.57
CA PHE A 366 1.64 17.81 29.26
C PHE A 366 2.52 17.39 30.44
N LYS A 367 2.20 17.83 31.66
CA LYS A 367 2.93 17.49 32.89
C LYS A 367 2.94 16.00 33.18
N ASP A 368 1.85 15.30 32.86
CA ASP A 368 1.73 13.86 33.06
C ASP A 368 2.33 13.06 31.89
N ALA A 369 2.18 13.51 30.65
CA ALA A 369 2.80 12.88 29.47
C ALA A 369 4.35 12.90 29.57
N MET A 370 4.92 14.00 30.06
CA MET A 370 6.37 14.07 30.30
C MET A 370 6.84 13.28 31.54
N LYS A 371 5.94 12.61 32.27
CA LYS A 371 6.26 11.64 33.33
C LYS A 371 6.05 10.18 32.91
N HIS A 372 5.05 9.90 32.07
CA HIS A 372 4.79 8.57 31.54
C HIS A 372 5.97 8.11 30.68
N THR A 373 6.57 6.96 30.97
CA THR A 373 7.56 6.35 30.06
C THR A 373 6.79 5.46 29.08
N PRO A 374 6.75 5.78 27.78
CA PRO A 374 5.94 5.03 26.83
C PRO A 374 6.53 3.65 26.57
N THR A 375 5.68 2.66 26.34
CA THR A 375 6.13 1.33 25.86
C THR A 375 6.50 1.40 24.38
N GLN A 376 7.29 0.42 23.91
CA GLN A 376 7.62 0.32 22.48
C GLN A 376 6.36 0.20 21.61
N GLN A 377 5.38 -0.59 22.06
CA GLN A 377 4.09 -0.74 21.39
C GLN A 377 3.29 0.57 21.38
N GLU A 378 3.29 1.36 22.46
CA GLU A 378 2.64 2.69 22.47
C GLU A 378 3.30 3.64 21.45
N ILE A 379 4.63 3.63 21.32
CA ILE A 379 5.35 4.41 20.30
C ILE A 379 5.01 3.94 18.89
N GLU A 380 4.94 2.63 18.65
CA GLU A 380 4.62 2.05 17.34
C GLU A 380 3.16 2.26 16.94
N THR A 381 2.21 2.18 17.88
CA THR A 381 0.81 2.57 17.68
C THR A 381 0.69 4.09 17.42
N ALA A 382 1.50 4.92 18.09
CA ALA A 382 1.50 6.36 17.86
C ALA A 382 2.09 6.74 16.49
N ALA A 383 3.19 6.12 16.09
CA ALA A 383 3.86 6.31 14.80
C ALA A 383 3.04 5.73 13.64
N HIS A 384 2.76 4.43 13.70
CA HIS A 384 2.33 3.62 12.56
C HIS A 384 0.95 2.99 12.73
N GLY A 385 0.19 3.28 13.79
CA GLY A 385 -1.10 2.62 14.07
C GLY A 385 -2.18 2.74 12.99
N GLY A 386 -1.98 3.56 11.96
CA GLY A 386 -2.81 3.62 10.74
C GLY A 386 -2.13 3.15 9.44
N MET A 387 -0.87 2.69 9.49
CA MET A 387 -0.09 2.20 8.34
C MET A 387 0.40 0.76 8.50
N VAL A 388 0.75 0.35 9.73
CA VAL A 388 1.01 -1.04 10.11
C VAL A 388 -0.27 -1.82 9.93
N ALA A 389 -1.32 -1.48 10.72
CA ALA A 389 -2.58 -2.17 11.01
C ALA A 389 -3.43 -2.75 9.85
N GLY A 390 -2.98 -2.70 8.60
CA GLY A 390 -3.66 -3.24 7.43
C GLY A 390 -4.77 -2.36 6.86
N TRP A 391 -5.09 -1.22 7.49
CA TRP A 391 -6.29 -0.44 7.16
C TRP A 391 -6.27 -0.01 5.68
N GLY A 392 -7.33 -0.38 4.96
CA GLY A 392 -7.51 -0.16 3.53
C GLY A 392 -6.76 -1.14 2.62
N LYS A 393 -5.85 -1.98 3.11
CA LYS A 393 -5.14 -2.96 2.28
C LYS A 393 -6.06 -4.14 1.95
N GLY A 394 -6.55 -4.13 0.72
CA GLY A 394 -7.04 -5.34 0.07
C GLY A 394 -5.88 -6.00 -0.68
N ASP A 395 -5.90 -7.32 -0.78
CA ASP A 395 -4.99 -8.10 -1.63
C ASP A 395 -5.86 -8.90 -2.62
N LEU A 396 -5.44 -8.93 -3.88
CA LEU A 396 -6.13 -9.63 -4.97
C LEU A 396 -5.23 -10.74 -5.51
N PRO A 397 -5.52 -12.01 -5.17
CA PRO A 397 -4.85 -13.15 -5.76
C PRO A 397 -5.49 -13.43 -7.14
N SER A 398 -4.68 -13.70 -8.16
CA SER A 398 -5.23 -14.17 -9.43
C SER A 398 -4.23 -15.05 -10.17
N GLU A 399 -4.74 -16.10 -10.79
CA GLU A 399 -3.99 -17.01 -11.64
C GLU A 399 -4.66 -17.06 -13.01
N TYR A 400 -4.02 -16.52 -14.06
CA TYR A 400 -4.57 -16.53 -15.42
C TYR A 400 -4.83 -17.95 -16.00
N VAL A 401 -4.42 -18.99 -15.28
CA VAL A 401 -4.50 -20.43 -15.61
C VAL A 401 -5.63 -21.13 -14.82
N ALA A 402 -6.34 -20.43 -13.93
CA ALA A 402 -7.45 -20.99 -13.16
C ALA A 402 -8.69 -21.27 -14.04
N GLY A 403 -9.11 -22.54 -14.10
CA GLY A 403 -10.37 -22.96 -14.75
C GLY A 403 -10.29 -23.13 -16.28
N PHE A 404 -9.24 -23.76 -16.80
CA PHE A 404 -9.00 -23.95 -18.25
C PHE A 404 -9.95 -24.91 -19.00
N LYS A 405 -11.21 -25.03 -18.59
CA LYS A 405 -12.27 -25.73 -19.37
C LYS A 405 -12.42 -25.18 -20.80
N HIS A 406 -11.96 -23.94 -21.04
CA HIS A 406 -11.90 -23.33 -22.37
C HIS A 406 -10.60 -23.64 -23.18
N TRP A 407 -9.52 -24.13 -22.55
CA TRP A 407 -8.25 -24.47 -23.22
C TRP A 407 -7.52 -25.70 -22.61
N PRO A 408 -8.07 -26.93 -22.72
CA PRO A 408 -7.48 -28.14 -22.14
C PRO A 408 -6.02 -28.48 -22.51
N GLU A 409 -5.54 -28.07 -23.69
CA GLU A 409 -4.14 -28.27 -24.10
C GLU A 409 -3.16 -27.41 -23.31
N LEU A 410 -3.60 -26.25 -22.82
CA LEU A 410 -2.79 -25.40 -21.95
C LEU A 410 -2.87 -25.86 -20.48
N GLU A 411 -4.00 -26.44 -20.07
CA GLU A 411 -4.15 -27.14 -18.78
C GLU A 411 -3.24 -28.38 -18.66
N SER A 412 -3.02 -29.07 -19.77
CA SER A 412 -2.15 -30.26 -19.87
C SER A 412 -0.72 -29.95 -20.35
N ALA A 413 -0.38 -28.68 -20.57
CA ALA A 413 0.95 -28.28 -21.03
C ALA A 413 2.04 -28.42 -19.95
N PRO A 414 3.32 -28.54 -20.32
CA PRO A 414 4.43 -28.44 -19.37
C PRO A 414 4.43 -27.08 -18.63
N SER A 415 4.87 -27.05 -17.38
CA SER A 415 4.79 -25.83 -16.54
C SER A 415 5.43 -24.60 -17.19
N HIS A 416 6.56 -24.75 -17.89
CA HIS A 416 7.24 -23.64 -18.57
C HIS A 416 6.40 -23.00 -19.70
N VAL A 417 5.42 -23.73 -20.25
CA VAL A 417 4.45 -23.22 -21.22
C VAL A 417 3.38 -22.41 -20.49
N MET A 418 2.85 -22.91 -19.37
CA MET A 418 1.95 -22.14 -18.49
C MET A 418 2.63 -20.85 -17.98
N ASP A 419 3.90 -20.93 -17.57
CA ASP A 419 4.68 -19.78 -17.11
C ASP A 419 4.85 -18.74 -18.22
N ASP A 420 5.00 -19.15 -19.48
CA ASP A 420 5.06 -18.23 -20.63
C ASP A 420 3.68 -17.68 -21.02
N TYR A 421 2.60 -18.39 -20.70
CA TYR A 421 1.24 -17.88 -20.85
C TYR A 421 0.94 -16.78 -19.83
N HIS A 422 1.29 -17.01 -18.55
CA HIS A 422 1.19 -16.01 -17.51
C HIS A 422 1.98 -14.73 -17.86
N LYS A 423 3.18 -14.86 -18.48
CA LYS A 423 3.94 -13.71 -19.01
C LYS A 423 3.17 -12.95 -20.10
N ALA A 424 2.58 -13.65 -21.07
CA ALA A 424 1.80 -13.02 -22.14
C ALA A 424 0.55 -12.29 -21.62
N MET A 425 -0.09 -12.81 -20.56
CA MET A 425 -1.21 -12.15 -19.89
C MET A 425 -0.75 -10.95 -19.04
N ASP A 426 0.40 -11.03 -18.37
CA ASP A 426 0.99 -9.86 -17.69
C ASP A 426 1.29 -8.73 -18.66
N GLU A 427 1.77 -9.01 -19.88
CA GLU A 427 1.97 -7.99 -20.91
C GLU A 427 0.67 -7.27 -21.31
N VAL A 428 -0.47 -7.97 -21.26
CA VAL A 428 -1.81 -7.38 -21.47
C VAL A 428 -2.24 -6.51 -20.28
N PHE A 429 -2.18 -7.02 -19.05
CA PHE A 429 -2.77 -6.32 -17.90
C PHE A 429 -1.83 -5.36 -17.15
N ILE A 430 -0.51 -5.53 -17.26
CA ILE A 430 0.50 -4.79 -16.47
C ILE A 430 1.33 -3.87 -17.36
N ASP A 431 1.45 -2.59 -16.98
CA ASP A 431 2.42 -1.67 -17.56
C ASP A 431 3.84 -2.10 -17.14
N GLN A 432 4.65 -2.51 -18.12
CA GLN A 432 5.98 -3.09 -17.90
C GLN A 432 7.04 -2.07 -17.43
N ARG A 433 6.73 -0.76 -17.45
CA ARG A 433 7.57 0.33 -16.92
C ARG A 433 7.22 0.66 -15.47
N THR A 434 5.94 0.57 -15.09
CA THR A 434 5.46 0.96 -13.74
C THR A 434 5.21 -0.22 -12.80
N GLY A 435 5.02 -1.44 -13.34
CA GLY A 435 4.57 -2.60 -12.58
C GLY A 435 3.13 -2.49 -12.09
N LYS A 436 2.27 -1.69 -12.76
CA LYS A 436 0.89 -1.42 -12.34
C LYS A 436 -0.12 -2.04 -13.30
N ASN A 437 -1.24 -2.48 -12.74
CA ASN A 437 -2.37 -3.03 -13.48
C ASN A 437 -3.13 -1.89 -14.18
N LYS A 438 -3.14 -1.93 -15.52
CA LYS A 438 -3.67 -0.88 -16.39
C LYS A 438 -5.18 -0.63 -16.18
N ILE A 439 -5.95 -1.69 -15.88
CA ILE A 439 -7.39 -1.60 -15.58
C ILE A 439 -7.61 -0.83 -14.27
N PHE A 440 -6.85 -1.14 -13.22
CA PHE A 440 -6.95 -0.43 -11.94
C PHE A 440 -6.37 0.99 -12.01
N GLU A 441 -5.39 1.28 -12.87
CA GLU A 441 -4.98 2.66 -13.16
C GLU A 441 -6.10 3.48 -13.85
N GLU A 442 -6.78 2.90 -14.86
CA GLU A 442 -7.91 3.56 -15.56
C GLU A 442 -9.13 3.75 -14.65
N LEU A 443 -9.43 2.77 -13.78
CA LEU A 443 -10.48 2.87 -12.75
C LEU A 443 -10.10 3.78 -11.57
N GLY A 444 -8.83 4.18 -11.45
CA GLY A 444 -8.36 5.04 -10.37
C GLY A 444 -8.35 4.36 -9.00
N ILE A 445 -8.07 3.08 -8.94
CA ILE A 445 -7.87 2.32 -7.70
C ILE A 445 -6.36 2.38 -7.38
N PRO A 446 -5.93 2.98 -6.25
CA PRO A 446 -4.53 2.96 -5.86
C PRO A 446 -4.11 1.52 -5.56
N HIS A 447 -3.05 1.05 -6.19
CA HIS A 447 -2.62 -0.33 -6.10
C HIS A 447 -1.15 -0.47 -6.49
N LYS A 448 -0.54 -1.57 -6.01
CA LYS A 448 0.74 -2.06 -6.52
C LYS A 448 0.62 -3.53 -6.86
N MET A 449 1.26 -3.97 -7.94
CA MET A 449 1.57 -5.39 -8.06
C MET A 449 2.59 -5.73 -6.97
N VAL A 450 2.30 -6.74 -6.15
CA VAL A 450 3.20 -7.18 -5.09
C VAL A 450 4.28 -8.05 -5.70
N ARG A 451 3.91 -9.20 -6.28
CA ARG A 451 4.79 -10.11 -7.05
C ARG A 451 3.96 -10.98 -8.00
N ARG A 452 4.67 -11.71 -8.88
CA ARG A 452 4.29 -13.08 -9.23
C ARG A 452 4.55 -13.98 -8.01
N THR A 453 3.56 -14.75 -7.59
CA THR A 453 3.58 -15.65 -6.45
C THR A 453 3.23 -17.05 -6.92
N GLU A 454 4.11 -18.02 -6.68
CA GLU A 454 3.76 -19.43 -6.93
C GLU A 454 2.61 -19.83 -5.99
N GLY A 455 1.44 -20.05 -6.56
CA GLY A 455 0.28 -20.65 -5.90
C GLY A 455 0.25 -22.16 -6.14
N VAL A 456 -0.59 -22.87 -5.41
CA VAL A 456 -0.96 -24.26 -5.74
C VAL A 456 -2.48 -24.37 -5.81
N TRP A 457 -2.98 -24.70 -7.00
CA TRP A 457 -4.38 -25.04 -7.25
C TRP A 457 -4.47 -26.49 -7.72
N GLU A 458 -5.34 -27.31 -7.10
CA GLU A 458 -5.51 -28.73 -7.42
C GLU A 458 -4.19 -29.54 -7.44
N GLY A 459 -3.25 -29.18 -6.56
CA GLY A 459 -1.90 -29.76 -6.50
C GLY A 459 -0.95 -29.33 -7.62
N GLN A 460 -1.42 -28.60 -8.63
CA GLN A 460 -0.60 -27.96 -9.66
C GLN A 460 -0.03 -26.64 -9.13
N GLY A 461 1.29 -26.47 -9.25
CA GLY A 461 1.94 -25.20 -8.91
C GLY A 461 1.87 -24.27 -10.11
N ARG A 462 1.33 -23.07 -9.94
CA ARG A 462 0.99 -22.12 -11.00
C ARG A 462 1.52 -20.73 -10.69
N ALA A 463 1.82 -19.93 -11.72
CA ALA A 463 2.42 -18.61 -11.57
C ALA A 463 1.35 -17.53 -11.33
N GLY A 464 0.70 -17.59 -10.17
CA GLY A 464 -0.21 -16.53 -9.73
C GLY A 464 0.47 -15.18 -9.56
N TYR A 465 -0.33 -14.17 -9.30
CA TYR A 465 0.14 -12.86 -8.87
C TYR A 465 -0.80 -12.26 -7.82
N ASP A 466 -0.26 -11.29 -7.08
CA ASP A 466 -0.91 -10.64 -5.94
C ASP A 466 -0.90 -9.13 -6.17
N ILE A 467 -2.08 -8.51 -6.29
CA ILE A 467 -2.23 -7.05 -6.41
C ILE A 467 -2.74 -6.50 -5.07
N GLN A 468 -1.91 -5.72 -4.39
CA GLN A 468 -2.29 -5.05 -3.14
C GLN A 468 -2.87 -3.67 -3.47
N ILE A 469 -4.13 -3.47 -3.11
CA ILE A 469 -4.93 -2.28 -3.37
C ILE A 469 -5.13 -1.45 -2.09
N LEU A 470 -5.43 -0.16 -2.22
CA LEU A 470 -5.88 0.70 -1.12
C LEU A 470 -7.34 1.12 -1.32
N LEU A 471 -8.20 0.59 -0.45
CA LEU A 471 -9.61 0.92 -0.32
C LEU A 471 -9.82 1.88 0.85
N PRO A 472 -10.64 2.94 0.72
CA PRO A 472 -11.08 3.70 1.89
C PRO A 472 -12.04 2.87 2.74
N GLU A 473 -11.92 2.99 4.06
CA GLU A 473 -12.81 2.35 5.02
C GLU A 473 -13.52 3.39 5.88
N ASN A 474 -14.77 3.09 6.25
CA ASN A 474 -15.48 3.83 7.29
C ASN A 474 -15.06 3.36 8.71
N ALA A 475 -15.64 3.95 9.76
CA ALA A 475 -15.32 3.61 11.15
C ALA A 475 -15.75 2.19 11.58
N ALA A 476 -16.53 1.47 10.78
CA ALA A 476 -16.88 0.06 10.98
C ALA A 476 -15.97 -0.89 10.17
N GLY A 477 -15.00 -0.37 9.40
CA GLY A 477 -14.11 -1.15 8.55
C GLY A 477 -14.76 -1.64 7.25
N GLU A 478 -15.86 -1.01 6.84
CA GLU A 478 -16.59 -1.25 5.59
C GLU A 478 -16.10 -0.29 4.51
N VAL A 479 -16.05 -0.76 3.26
CA VAL A 479 -15.62 0.05 2.11
C VAL A 479 -16.86 0.66 1.42
N PRO A 480 -16.84 1.93 0.97
CA PRO A 480 -17.95 2.55 0.25
C PRO A 480 -18.41 1.70 -0.96
N PRO A 481 -19.73 1.42 -1.12
CA PRO A 481 -20.22 0.56 -2.18
C PRO A 481 -19.85 1.02 -3.60
N ASP A 482 -19.72 2.32 -3.85
CA ASP A 482 -19.29 2.84 -5.16
C ASP A 482 -17.84 2.51 -5.53
N ILE A 483 -17.01 2.20 -4.53
CA ILE A 483 -15.60 1.84 -4.69
C ILE A 483 -15.45 0.32 -4.74
N ILE A 484 -16.26 -0.43 -3.99
CA ILE A 484 -16.43 -1.87 -4.19
C ILE A 484 -16.93 -2.17 -5.61
N ASN A 485 -17.94 -1.47 -6.09
CA ASN A 485 -18.42 -1.62 -7.48
C ASN A 485 -17.30 -1.34 -8.49
N ARG A 486 -16.40 -0.37 -8.25
CA ARG A 486 -15.24 -0.15 -9.12
C ARG A 486 -14.22 -1.27 -9.07
N LEU A 487 -13.96 -1.83 -7.89
CA LEU A 487 -13.09 -3.00 -7.74
C LEU A 487 -13.67 -4.20 -8.51
N HIS A 488 -14.98 -4.44 -8.35
CA HIS A 488 -15.70 -5.53 -9.02
C HIS A 488 -15.71 -5.35 -10.54
N ILE A 489 -15.89 -4.14 -11.07
CA ILE A 489 -15.75 -3.83 -12.52
C ILE A 489 -14.36 -4.22 -13.03
N GLY A 490 -13.30 -3.89 -12.29
CA GLY A 490 -11.93 -4.19 -12.71
C GLY A 490 -11.64 -5.69 -12.67
N MET A 491 -12.05 -6.37 -11.60
CA MET A 491 -11.97 -7.83 -11.48
C MET A 491 -12.79 -8.53 -12.58
N ALA A 492 -13.99 -8.05 -12.88
CA ALA A 492 -14.84 -8.59 -13.94
C ALA A 492 -14.25 -8.38 -15.33
N ALA A 493 -13.70 -7.19 -15.63
CA ALA A 493 -13.03 -6.92 -16.90
C ALA A 493 -11.80 -7.82 -17.09
N MET A 494 -11.02 -8.06 -16.03
CA MET A 494 -9.91 -9.03 -16.03
C MET A 494 -10.42 -10.46 -16.28
N GLY A 495 -11.29 -10.97 -15.39
CA GLY A 495 -11.74 -12.37 -15.39
C GLY A 495 -12.55 -12.75 -16.62
N ARG A 496 -13.34 -11.82 -17.19
CA ARG A 496 -14.03 -12.04 -18.47
C ARG A 496 -13.08 -12.07 -19.65
N ALA A 497 -12.04 -11.23 -19.67
CA ALA A 497 -11.06 -11.22 -20.75
C ALA A 497 -10.22 -12.51 -20.76
N THR A 498 -9.86 -13.04 -19.58
CA THR A 498 -9.08 -14.28 -19.39
C THR A 498 -9.94 -15.55 -19.24
N LYS A 499 -11.28 -15.40 -19.27
CA LYS A 499 -12.28 -16.46 -19.06
C LYS A 499 -12.05 -17.27 -17.77
N GLN A 500 -11.60 -16.62 -16.70
CA GLN A 500 -11.46 -17.22 -15.37
C GLN A 500 -12.83 -17.53 -14.75
N GLU A 501 -12.93 -18.65 -14.05
CA GLU A 501 -14.19 -19.06 -13.39
C GLU A 501 -14.54 -18.19 -12.17
N ALA A 502 -13.54 -17.57 -11.54
CA ALA A 502 -13.72 -16.55 -10.50
C ALA A 502 -12.51 -15.61 -10.39
N ILE A 503 -12.75 -14.37 -9.95
CA ILE A 503 -11.75 -13.57 -9.22
C ILE A 503 -12.36 -13.14 -7.89
N GLY A 504 -11.58 -13.25 -6.81
CA GLY A 504 -11.92 -12.73 -5.48
C GLY A 504 -10.91 -11.66 -5.02
N TYR A 505 -11.20 -11.03 -3.90
CA TYR A 505 -10.25 -10.20 -3.16
C TYR A 505 -10.40 -10.48 -1.66
N TYR A 506 -9.36 -10.26 -0.87
CA TYR A 506 -9.46 -10.40 0.58
C TYR A 506 -8.89 -9.18 1.29
N LYS A 507 -9.33 -8.98 2.53
CA LYS A 507 -8.88 -7.87 3.37
C LYS A 507 -7.70 -8.35 4.21
N ALA A 508 -6.60 -7.62 4.18
CA ALA A 508 -5.50 -7.87 5.11
C ALA A 508 -5.93 -7.41 6.52
N ILE A 509 -6.47 -8.33 7.32
CA ILE A 509 -6.68 -8.12 8.76
C ILE A 509 -5.43 -8.62 9.49
N GLU A 510 -4.88 -7.82 10.41
CA GLU A 510 -3.68 -8.17 11.19
C GLU A 510 -3.97 -8.82 12.55
N MET A 511 -5.25 -8.97 12.91
CA MET A 511 -5.70 -9.63 14.13
C MET A 511 -6.81 -10.63 13.81
N PRO A 512 -6.77 -11.87 14.33
CA PRO A 512 -7.83 -12.84 14.16
C PRO A 512 -9.21 -12.32 14.59
N THR A 513 -10.21 -12.53 13.74
CA THR A 513 -11.63 -12.45 14.10
C THR A 513 -12.26 -13.84 13.93
N PRO A 514 -13.37 -14.19 14.62
CA PRO A 514 -14.01 -15.50 14.47
C PRO A 514 -14.41 -15.85 13.03
N GLU A 515 -14.61 -14.84 12.19
CA GLU A 515 -15.02 -14.93 10.78
C GLU A 515 -13.82 -14.99 9.81
N SER A 516 -12.58 -15.00 10.32
CA SER A 516 -11.35 -15.06 9.51
C SER A 516 -11.14 -16.47 8.94
N ASN A 517 -10.97 -16.58 7.62
CA ASN A 517 -10.77 -17.85 6.90
C ASN A 517 -9.39 -17.99 6.24
N ILE A 518 -8.46 -17.03 6.47
CA ILE A 518 -7.10 -17.05 5.93
C ILE A 518 -6.14 -17.20 7.10
N PHE A 519 -5.28 -18.21 7.11
CA PHE A 519 -4.25 -18.39 8.12
C PHE A 519 -2.85 -18.11 7.55
N ARG A 520 -2.19 -17.08 8.07
CA ARG A 520 -0.85 -16.64 7.65
C ARG A 520 0.22 -17.34 8.47
N ILE A 521 1.09 -18.07 7.78
CA ILE A 521 2.36 -18.55 8.31
C ILE A 521 3.41 -17.52 7.87
N ASN A 522 3.83 -16.62 8.74
CA ASN A 522 4.98 -15.76 8.44
C ASN A 522 6.27 -16.58 8.50
N LEU A 523 7.27 -16.17 7.70
CA LEU A 523 8.62 -16.71 7.62
C LEU A 523 9.62 -15.56 7.40
N ASP A 524 10.91 -15.84 7.35
CA ASP A 524 11.93 -14.90 6.89
C ASP A 524 12.14 -14.89 5.35
N ARG A 525 11.52 -15.85 4.64
CA ARG A 525 11.64 -16.09 3.20
C ARG A 525 10.32 -16.50 2.53
N THR A 526 10.32 -16.51 1.20
CA THR A 526 9.32 -17.19 0.37
C THR A 526 9.51 -18.72 0.43
N LEU A 527 8.44 -19.48 0.24
CA LEU A 527 8.52 -20.91 -0.07
C LEU A 527 8.90 -21.15 -1.54
N SER A 528 9.55 -22.27 -1.81
CA SER A 528 9.73 -22.82 -3.15
C SER A 528 8.51 -23.65 -3.59
N THR A 529 8.30 -23.83 -4.90
CA THR A 529 7.19 -24.62 -5.48
C THR A 529 7.07 -26.02 -4.86
N ALA A 530 8.21 -26.65 -4.52
CA ALA A 530 8.23 -27.96 -3.88
C ALA A 530 7.71 -27.92 -2.44
N GLU A 531 8.07 -26.90 -1.67
CA GLU A 531 7.58 -26.69 -0.31
C GLU A 531 6.09 -26.33 -0.30
N THR A 532 5.63 -25.48 -1.22
CA THR A 532 4.22 -25.12 -1.35
C THR A 532 3.36 -26.32 -1.76
N LYS A 533 3.85 -27.20 -2.65
CA LYS A 533 3.18 -28.48 -2.98
C LYS A 533 3.19 -29.49 -1.82
N LEU A 534 4.26 -29.53 -1.02
CA LEU A 534 4.28 -30.33 0.21
C LEU A 534 3.30 -29.79 1.27
N LEU A 535 3.14 -28.47 1.33
CA LEU A 535 2.20 -27.79 2.22
C LEU A 535 0.75 -28.01 1.78
N ASP A 536 0.42 -27.81 0.50
CA ASP A 536 -0.89 -28.15 -0.10
C ASP A 536 -1.30 -29.58 0.25
N LYS A 537 -0.43 -30.55 -0.07
CA LYS A 537 -0.68 -31.96 0.23
C LYS A 537 -0.85 -32.23 1.72
N ALA A 538 -0.18 -31.47 2.59
CA ALA A 538 -0.34 -31.58 4.03
C ALA A 538 -1.68 -30.98 4.52
N MET A 539 -2.13 -29.87 3.92
CA MET A 539 -3.32 -29.12 4.31
C MET A 539 -4.62 -29.74 3.77
N ASN A 540 -4.61 -30.26 2.54
CA ASN A 540 -5.74 -31.03 1.98
C ASN A 540 -5.99 -32.36 2.74
N ASN A 541 -5.05 -32.79 3.59
CA ASN A 541 -5.20 -33.91 4.52
C ASN A 541 -5.58 -33.48 5.96
N LEU A 542 -6.15 -32.29 6.19
CA LEU A 542 -6.63 -31.85 7.51
C LEU A 542 -8.02 -32.40 7.91
N GLY A 543 -8.77 -32.98 6.97
CA GLY A 543 -10.13 -33.47 7.22
C GLY A 543 -11.06 -32.34 7.69
N LEU A 544 -11.31 -31.36 6.81
CA LEU A 544 -12.14 -30.18 7.08
C LEU A 544 -13.56 -30.28 6.50
N GLY A 545 -14.04 -31.52 6.30
CA GLY A 545 -15.32 -31.80 5.65
C GLY A 545 -15.26 -31.50 4.15
N GLU A 546 -16.19 -30.68 3.68
CA GLU A 546 -16.33 -30.26 2.27
C GLU A 546 -15.47 -29.03 1.92
N GLY A 547 -14.57 -28.60 2.82
CA GLY A 547 -13.66 -27.49 2.58
C GLY A 547 -12.22 -27.92 2.31
N TYR A 548 -11.56 -27.21 1.39
CA TYR A 548 -10.17 -27.38 0.99
C TYR A 548 -9.31 -26.19 1.47
N VAL A 549 -7.99 -26.30 1.31
CA VAL A 549 -7.04 -25.27 1.78
C VAL A 549 -6.02 -24.95 0.70
N VAL A 550 -6.10 -23.74 0.14
CA VAL A 550 -5.20 -23.25 -0.90
C VAL A 550 -4.01 -22.50 -0.27
N PRO A 551 -2.74 -22.90 -0.48
CA PRO A 551 -1.58 -22.14 -0.05
C PRO A 551 -1.12 -21.14 -1.13
N ILE A 552 -1.03 -19.84 -0.79
CA ILE A 552 -0.49 -18.79 -1.66
C ILE A 552 0.77 -18.18 -1.05
N ASN A 553 1.90 -18.28 -1.78
CA ASN A 553 3.20 -17.83 -1.29
C ASN A 553 3.28 -16.30 -1.11
N ARG A 554 3.99 -15.85 -0.07
CA ARG A 554 4.33 -14.45 0.19
C ARG A 554 5.85 -14.30 0.33
N GLU A 555 6.38 -13.07 0.32
CA GLU A 555 7.84 -12.78 0.48
C GLU A 555 8.49 -13.43 1.70
N ARG A 556 7.67 -13.62 2.72
CA ARG A 556 8.02 -13.85 4.11
C ARG A 556 6.95 -14.71 4.74
N GLY A 557 6.63 -15.82 4.07
CA GLY A 557 5.56 -16.71 4.49
C GLY A 557 4.70 -17.27 3.38
N VAL A 558 3.53 -17.73 3.79
CA VAL A 558 2.47 -18.30 2.95
C VAL A 558 1.13 -18.09 3.66
N ASP A 559 0.09 -17.78 2.90
CA ASP A 559 -1.27 -17.66 3.39
C ASP A 559 -2.07 -18.91 3.00
N LEU A 560 -2.76 -19.51 3.97
CA LEU A 560 -3.63 -20.67 3.79
C LEU A 560 -5.09 -20.21 3.74
N TYR A 561 -5.73 -20.30 2.58
CA TYR A 561 -7.13 -19.90 2.38
C TYR A 561 -8.01 -21.11 2.61
N TYR A 562 -8.89 -21.05 3.62
CA TYR A 562 -9.98 -22.00 3.75
C TYR A 562 -11.11 -21.60 2.81
N THR A 563 -11.50 -22.56 1.97
CA THR A 563 -12.49 -22.42 0.91
C THR A 563 -13.46 -23.60 0.97
N THR A 564 -14.75 -23.35 0.75
CA THR A 564 -15.78 -24.39 0.71
C THR A 564 -16.92 -23.95 -0.19
N ASP A 565 -17.42 -24.88 -1.00
CA ASP A 565 -18.50 -24.62 -1.96
C ASP A 565 -19.89 -24.74 -1.29
N ASN A 566 -19.93 -25.14 -0.01
CA ASN A 566 -21.15 -25.22 0.78
C ASN A 566 -21.26 -23.99 1.72
N PRO A 567 -22.14 -23.01 1.42
CA PRO A 567 -22.25 -21.77 2.20
C PRO A 567 -22.81 -21.97 3.63
N ASN A 568 -23.21 -23.19 3.99
CA ASN A 568 -23.68 -23.54 5.33
C ASN A 568 -22.54 -24.04 6.25
N VAL A 569 -21.32 -24.23 5.73
CA VAL A 569 -20.17 -24.70 6.50
C VAL A 569 -19.50 -23.52 7.21
N THR A 570 -19.92 -23.27 8.44
CA THR A 570 -19.23 -22.33 9.33
C THR A 570 -17.86 -22.89 9.74
N LEU A 571 -16.78 -22.18 9.43
CA LEU A 571 -15.43 -22.55 9.85
C LEU A 571 -15.28 -22.39 11.37
N ASP A 572 -15.03 -23.50 12.08
CA ASP A 572 -14.42 -23.43 13.41
C ASP A 572 -12.95 -23.00 13.25
N LEU A 573 -12.70 -21.70 13.35
CA LEU A 573 -11.35 -21.13 13.21
C LEU A 573 -10.38 -21.65 14.27
N ALA A 574 -10.84 -21.93 15.50
CA ALA A 574 -9.98 -22.46 16.55
C ALA A 574 -9.59 -23.92 16.26
N GLY A 575 -10.54 -24.74 15.82
CA GLY A 575 -10.30 -26.09 15.33
C GLY A 575 -9.45 -26.13 14.06
N PHE A 576 -9.65 -25.19 13.12
CA PHE A 576 -8.83 -25.04 11.91
C PHE A 576 -7.39 -24.67 12.24
N GLN A 577 -7.17 -23.63 13.04
CA GLN A 577 -5.83 -23.25 13.50
C GLN A 577 -5.15 -24.42 14.23
N SER A 578 -5.84 -25.07 15.18
CA SER A 578 -5.30 -26.23 15.90
C SER A 578 -4.89 -27.37 14.96
N LYS A 579 -5.69 -27.67 13.94
CA LYS A 579 -5.38 -28.64 12.88
C LYS A 579 -4.18 -28.22 12.02
N VAL A 580 -4.11 -26.95 11.61
CA VAL A 580 -2.97 -26.40 10.87
C VAL A 580 -1.70 -26.50 11.71
N ASP A 581 -1.70 -25.99 12.94
CA ASP A 581 -0.56 -26.03 13.86
C ASP A 581 -0.10 -27.48 14.12
N GLN A 582 -1.04 -28.42 14.35
CA GLN A 582 -0.73 -29.85 14.47
C GLN A 582 -0.05 -30.40 13.20
N ARG A 583 -0.52 -30.02 12.01
CA ARG A 583 0.05 -30.48 10.73
C ARG A 583 1.40 -29.84 10.42
N LEU A 584 1.59 -28.55 10.70
CA LEU A 584 2.89 -27.87 10.57
C LEU A 584 3.96 -28.53 11.44
N ASN A 585 3.61 -28.96 12.66
CA ASN A 585 4.50 -29.74 13.52
C ASN A 585 4.95 -31.08 12.89
N THR A 586 4.22 -31.64 11.90
CA THR A 586 4.66 -32.84 11.15
C THR A 586 5.62 -32.53 10.00
N LEU A 587 5.76 -31.27 9.57
CA LEU A 587 6.62 -30.88 8.46
C LEU A 587 8.05 -30.63 8.95
N ASN A 588 8.98 -31.51 8.58
CA ASN A 588 10.39 -31.43 9.00
C ASN A 588 11.25 -30.44 8.19
N TRP A 589 10.70 -29.81 7.15
CA TRP A 589 11.40 -28.84 6.30
C TRP A 589 11.22 -27.38 6.76
N ILE A 590 10.19 -27.10 7.56
CA ILE A 590 10.06 -25.84 8.30
C ILE A 590 11.06 -25.90 9.45
N ASP A 591 11.95 -24.90 9.60
CA ASP A 591 13.05 -25.00 10.56
C ASP A 591 12.58 -24.89 12.02
N LYS A 592 12.36 -26.05 12.63
CA LYS A 592 11.98 -26.22 14.04
C LYS A 592 13.01 -25.67 15.03
N ASN A 593 14.25 -25.40 14.60
CA ASN A 593 15.29 -24.80 15.43
C ASN A 593 15.22 -23.26 15.44
N ASN A 594 14.47 -22.66 14.52
CA ASN A 594 14.18 -21.23 14.48
C ASN A 594 12.68 -20.96 14.71
N PRO A 595 12.11 -21.25 15.89
CA PRO A 595 10.70 -20.98 16.19
C PRO A 595 10.37 -19.49 16.17
N ALA A 596 11.37 -18.60 16.21
CA ALA A 596 11.19 -17.15 16.02
C ALA A 596 10.90 -16.75 14.56
N SER A 597 11.09 -17.66 13.59
CA SER A 597 10.71 -17.43 12.19
C SER A 597 9.22 -17.65 11.93
N ILE A 598 8.55 -18.50 12.72
CA ILE A 598 7.15 -18.91 12.52
C ILE A 598 6.22 -18.04 13.39
N ALA A 599 5.91 -16.84 12.93
CA ALA A 599 4.81 -16.06 13.51
C ALA A 599 3.50 -16.40 12.80
N THR A 600 2.50 -16.89 13.52
CA THR A 600 1.18 -17.17 12.96
C THR A 600 0.25 -15.95 13.09
N GLY A 601 -0.63 -15.76 12.11
CA GLY A 601 -1.69 -14.76 12.14
C GLY A 601 -2.88 -15.20 11.28
N SER A 602 -3.96 -14.43 11.23
CA SER A 602 -5.07 -14.71 10.33
C SER A 602 -5.76 -13.45 9.82
N ALA A 603 -6.35 -13.59 8.63
CA ALA A 603 -7.05 -12.54 7.89
C ALA A 603 -8.43 -13.05 7.40
N GLN A 604 -9.27 -12.13 6.93
CA GLN A 604 -10.63 -12.43 6.49
C GLN A 604 -10.83 -12.15 5.00
N HIS A 605 -11.32 -13.15 4.28
CA HIS A 605 -11.96 -12.96 2.99
C HIS A 605 -13.30 -12.24 3.17
N LYS A 606 -13.28 -10.90 3.05
CA LYS A 606 -14.49 -10.07 2.90
C LYS A 606 -14.90 -9.87 1.44
N GLY A 607 -14.22 -10.51 0.49
CA GLY A 607 -14.57 -10.43 -0.92
C GLY A 607 -15.84 -11.21 -1.24
N GLU A 608 -16.56 -10.70 -2.23
CA GLU A 608 -17.44 -11.52 -3.03
C GLU A 608 -16.57 -12.26 -4.06
N TYR A 609 -16.69 -13.58 -4.16
CA TYR A 609 -16.13 -14.29 -5.31
C TYR A 609 -17.02 -13.97 -6.51
N LEU A 610 -16.48 -13.25 -7.49
CA LEU A 610 -17.15 -13.02 -8.76
C LEU A 610 -17.07 -14.29 -9.62
N THR A 611 -17.80 -15.33 -9.19
CA THR A 611 -17.91 -16.60 -9.90
C THR A 611 -18.75 -16.44 -11.16
N TYR A 612 -18.49 -17.29 -12.16
CA TYR A 612 -19.33 -17.40 -13.35
C TYR A 612 -20.77 -17.88 -13.03
N GLU A 613 -20.95 -18.58 -11.90
CA GLU A 613 -22.21 -19.23 -11.51
C GLU A 613 -23.04 -18.49 -10.45
N GLY A 614 -22.55 -17.39 -9.87
CA GLY A 614 -23.36 -16.65 -8.90
C GLY A 614 -22.75 -15.42 -8.22
N ILE A 615 -23.47 -14.31 -8.37
CA ILE A 615 -24.18 -13.79 -7.20
C ILE A 615 -25.45 -14.65 -7.06
N THR A 616 -25.57 -15.40 -5.96
CA THR A 616 -26.59 -16.44 -5.68
C THR A 616 -26.60 -17.66 -6.62
N GLY A 617 -25.84 -18.70 -6.24
CA GLY A 617 -25.73 -19.99 -6.96
C GLY A 617 -26.97 -20.90 -6.96
N GLN A 618 -28.18 -20.35 -6.92
CA GLN A 618 -29.42 -21.08 -7.24
C GLN A 618 -29.78 -20.95 -8.73
N GLU A 619 -29.46 -19.83 -9.38
CA GLU A 619 -29.96 -19.53 -10.74
C GLU A 619 -29.27 -20.39 -11.81
N TYR A 620 -27.96 -20.62 -11.71
CA TYR A 620 -27.20 -21.40 -12.69
C TYR A 620 -27.64 -22.87 -12.75
N ARG A 621 -28.02 -23.47 -11.60
CA ARG A 621 -28.52 -24.86 -11.49
C ARG A 621 -29.88 -25.10 -12.16
N HIS A 622 -30.52 -24.08 -12.73
CA HIS A 622 -31.82 -24.20 -13.38
C HIS A 622 -31.80 -23.84 -14.88
N GLY A 623 -30.62 -23.62 -15.47
CA GLY A 623 -30.46 -23.44 -16.93
C GLY A 623 -31.12 -22.17 -17.50
N ILE A 624 -31.56 -21.25 -16.63
CA ILE A 624 -32.26 -20.02 -16.99
C ILE A 624 -31.49 -18.85 -16.37
N HIS A 625 -30.37 -18.47 -16.98
CA HIS A 625 -30.10 -17.07 -17.34
C HIS A 625 -28.88 -16.94 -18.25
N ASN A 626 -28.94 -15.93 -19.12
CA ASN A 626 -27.83 -15.50 -19.98
C ASN A 626 -26.70 -14.90 -19.11
N PRO A 627 -25.43 -15.35 -19.21
CA PRO A 627 -24.27 -14.74 -18.53
C PRO A 627 -23.96 -13.29 -18.93
N ASN A 628 -24.78 -12.65 -19.76
CA ASN A 628 -24.80 -11.21 -19.95
C ASN A 628 -25.84 -10.49 -19.08
N ALA A 629 -26.94 -11.11 -18.65
CA ALA A 629 -28.04 -10.42 -17.97
C ALA A 629 -27.66 -9.89 -16.56
N HIS A 630 -26.98 -10.72 -15.74
CA HIS A 630 -26.47 -10.27 -14.44
C HIS A 630 -25.45 -9.12 -14.59
N TRP A 631 -24.63 -9.19 -15.64
CA TRP A 631 -23.57 -8.23 -15.92
C TRP A 631 -24.06 -6.98 -16.64
N GLU A 632 -25.18 -7.06 -17.36
CA GLU A 632 -25.98 -5.92 -17.79
C GLU A 632 -26.58 -5.22 -16.57
N ALA A 633 -26.95 -5.92 -15.49
CA ALA A 633 -27.36 -5.27 -14.23
C ALA A 633 -26.20 -4.58 -13.50
N LEU A 634 -25.00 -5.19 -13.45
CA LEU A 634 -23.79 -4.52 -12.95
C LEU A 634 -23.41 -3.30 -13.82
N ALA A 635 -23.42 -3.44 -15.16
CA ALA A 635 -23.22 -2.33 -16.08
C ALA A 635 -24.25 -1.21 -15.88
N ASN A 636 -25.54 -1.55 -15.79
CA ASN A 636 -26.62 -0.57 -15.59
C ASN A 636 -26.53 0.14 -14.23
N THR A 637 -25.96 -0.49 -13.19
CA THR A 637 -25.70 0.14 -11.89
C THR A 637 -24.34 0.85 -11.81
N SER A 638 -23.36 0.50 -12.64
CA SER A 638 -22.04 1.13 -12.70
C SER A 638 -21.97 2.37 -13.60
N GLY A 639 -22.94 2.54 -14.51
CA GLY A 639 -22.95 3.60 -15.53
C GLY A 639 -22.59 3.12 -16.94
N GLY A 640 -22.38 1.80 -17.11
CA GLY A 640 -22.51 1.02 -18.34
C GLY A 640 -21.42 1.19 -19.41
N THR A 641 -20.96 2.41 -19.61
CA THR A 641 -20.02 2.77 -20.69
C THR A 641 -18.58 2.43 -20.33
N SER A 642 -18.15 2.68 -19.09
CA SER A 642 -16.76 2.45 -18.65
C SER A 642 -16.39 0.97 -18.52
N GLU A 643 -17.26 0.18 -17.89
CA GLU A 643 -17.07 -1.27 -17.69
C GLU A 643 -17.01 -2.02 -19.01
N ARG A 644 -17.99 -1.77 -19.89
CA ARG A 644 -18.01 -2.36 -21.23
C ARG A 644 -16.80 -1.97 -22.06
N ARG A 645 -16.42 -0.68 -22.05
CA ARG A 645 -15.19 -0.20 -22.74
C ARG A 645 -13.94 -0.92 -22.24
N LEU A 646 -13.78 -1.07 -20.91
CA LEU A 646 -12.65 -1.80 -20.34
C LEU A 646 -12.66 -3.24 -20.83
N TYR A 647 -13.77 -3.96 -20.67
CA TYR A 647 -13.89 -5.34 -21.16
C TYR A 647 -13.58 -5.45 -22.67
N ASP A 648 -14.20 -4.65 -23.53
CA ASP A 648 -14.01 -4.71 -24.98
C ASP A 648 -12.53 -4.46 -25.37
N VAL A 649 -11.84 -3.53 -24.67
CA VAL A 649 -10.42 -3.20 -24.89
C VAL A 649 -9.46 -4.29 -24.40
N TYR A 650 -9.71 -4.89 -23.23
CA TYR A 650 -8.81 -5.92 -22.68
C TYR A 650 -9.11 -7.32 -23.23
N ALA A 651 -10.36 -7.66 -23.56
CA ALA A 651 -10.70 -8.91 -24.24
C ALA A 651 -10.07 -9.01 -25.64
N GLN A 652 -10.02 -7.90 -26.40
CA GLN A 652 -9.31 -7.89 -27.68
C GLN A 652 -7.79 -7.99 -27.51
N GLN A 653 -7.21 -7.42 -26.45
CA GLN A 653 -5.78 -7.59 -26.14
C GLN A 653 -5.46 -9.03 -25.71
N VAL A 654 -6.24 -9.62 -24.79
CA VAL A 654 -6.10 -11.03 -24.39
C VAL A 654 -6.24 -11.93 -25.61
N LYS A 655 -7.29 -11.78 -26.44
CA LYS A 655 -7.42 -12.55 -27.68
C LYS A 655 -6.17 -12.46 -28.56
N THR A 656 -5.61 -11.26 -28.73
CA THR A 656 -4.40 -11.07 -29.56
C THR A 656 -3.19 -11.77 -28.95
N ALA A 657 -3.05 -11.76 -27.62
CA ALA A 657 -1.99 -12.44 -26.89
C ALA A 657 -2.17 -13.97 -26.88
N GLU A 658 -3.38 -14.49 -26.67
CA GLU A 658 -3.72 -15.91 -26.77
C GLU A 658 -3.42 -16.45 -28.18
N GLN A 659 -3.82 -15.73 -29.23
CA GLN A 659 -3.54 -16.10 -30.63
C GLN A 659 -2.04 -16.14 -30.94
N ALA A 660 -1.29 -15.13 -30.47
CA ALA A 660 0.17 -15.11 -30.62
C ALA A 660 0.86 -16.24 -29.84
N PHE A 661 0.37 -16.53 -28.62
CA PHE A 661 0.87 -17.59 -27.76
C PHE A 661 0.58 -18.99 -28.32
N ALA A 662 -0.65 -19.25 -28.76
CA ALA A 662 -1.08 -20.52 -29.36
C ALA A 662 -0.19 -20.84 -30.58
N LYS A 663 -0.04 -19.87 -31.48
CA LYS A 663 0.84 -19.96 -32.66
C LYS A 663 2.31 -20.20 -32.30
N ARG A 664 2.80 -19.60 -31.21
CA ARG A 664 4.19 -19.77 -30.73
C ARG A 664 4.46 -21.18 -30.21
N TRP A 665 3.49 -21.81 -29.56
CA TRP A 665 3.64 -23.13 -28.93
C TRP A 665 3.05 -24.29 -29.74
N GLY A 666 2.43 -24.02 -30.90
CA GLY A 666 1.78 -25.04 -31.73
C GLY A 666 0.45 -25.54 -31.18
N LEU A 667 -0.17 -24.77 -30.28
CA LEU A 667 -1.52 -25.04 -29.75
C LEU A 667 -2.57 -24.52 -30.74
N GLN A 668 -3.78 -25.10 -30.71
CA GLN A 668 -4.93 -24.51 -31.41
C GLN A 668 -5.30 -23.16 -30.76
N ASP A 669 -5.77 -22.20 -31.57
CA ASP A 669 -6.36 -20.96 -31.07
C ASP A 669 -7.63 -21.28 -30.25
N PRO A 670 -7.69 -20.91 -28.95
CA PRO A 670 -8.90 -21.10 -28.14
C PRO A 670 -10.10 -20.29 -28.65
N HIS A 671 -9.89 -19.25 -29.47
CA HIS A 671 -10.95 -18.46 -30.10
C HIS A 671 -11.45 -19.02 -31.45
N GLU A 672 -10.80 -20.04 -32.02
CA GLU A 672 -11.30 -20.77 -33.20
C GLU A 672 -12.19 -21.97 -32.82
N ARG A 673 -12.43 -22.17 -31.52
CA ARG A 673 -13.22 -23.28 -30.97
C ARG A 673 -14.71 -22.99 -31.03
N ALA A 674 -15.49 -24.01 -31.37
CA ALA A 674 -16.89 -24.03 -31.01
C ALA A 674 -17.00 -24.02 -29.47
N PHE A 675 -17.73 -23.08 -28.91
CA PHE A 675 -17.94 -22.97 -27.47
C PHE A 675 -18.90 -24.09 -27.04
N VAL A 676 -18.37 -25.16 -26.43
CA VAL A 676 -19.19 -26.31 -25.99
C VAL A 676 -20.07 -25.87 -24.83
N THR A 677 -21.35 -25.67 -25.09
CA THR A 677 -22.36 -25.38 -24.07
C THR A 677 -22.53 -26.59 -23.15
N GLY A 678 -22.66 -26.35 -21.84
CA GLY A 678 -22.45 -27.35 -20.78
C GLY A 678 -23.36 -28.58 -20.79
N ASP A 679 -24.43 -28.61 -21.60
CA ASP A 679 -25.38 -29.72 -21.71
C ASP A 679 -24.69 -31.05 -22.09
N GLU A 680 -23.61 -31.02 -22.88
CA GLU A 680 -22.85 -32.22 -23.27
C GLU A 680 -21.93 -32.78 -22.16
N TRP A 681 -21.73 -32.04 -21.06
CA TRP A 681 -20.91 -32.47 -19.92
C TRP A 681 -21.74 -33.08 -18.77
N GLY A 682 -23.06 -33.18 -18.94
CA GLY A 682 -23.96 -33.86 -18.02
C GLY A 682 -23.72 -35.38 -17.97
N HIS A 683 -23.20 -35.88 -16.84
CA HIS A 683 -23.03 -37.30 -16.50
C HIS A 683 -21.88 -38.07 -17.20
N GLY A 684 -20.62 -37.62 -17.00
CA GLY A 684 -19.42 -38.32 -17.49
C GLY A 684 -18.65 -39.20 -16.48
N ILE A 685 -18.70 -38.93 -15.16
CA ILE A 685 -17.87 -39.66 -14.16
C ILE A 685 -18.56 -40.94 -13.70
N GLY A 686 -18.65 -41.92 -14.60
CA GLY A 686 -18.95 -43.31 -14.24
C GLY A 686 -17.70 -44.00 -13.69
N VAL A 687 -17.80 -44.66 -12.53
CA VAL A 687 -16.70 -45.47 -11.96
C VAL A 687 -16.57 -46.77 -12.75
N GLY A 688 -15.90 -46.69 -13.91
CA GLY A 688 -15.74 -47.79 -14.86
C GLY A 688 -14.59 -48.73 -14.51
N SER A 689 -14.92 -49.92 -14.02
CA SER A 689 -13.98 -51.05 -13.95
C SER A 689 -13.63 -51.59 -15.35
N ASN A 690 -12.43 -52.17 -15.48
CA ASN A 690 -11.96 -52.87 -16.68
C ASN A 690 -13.01 -53.84 -17.26
N PRO A 691 -13.08 -53.92 -18.60
CA PRO A 691 -13.14 -55.23 -19.26
C PRO A 691 -12.08 -55.42 -20.35
N VAL A 692 -11.89 -56.68 -20.74
CA VAL A 692 -10.91 -57.16 -21.73
C VAL A 692 -11.58 -57.32 -23.11
N LEU A 693 -10.75 -57.33 -24.17
CA LEU A 693 -11.08 -57.62 -25.57
C LEU A 693 -12.06 -58.80 -25.79
N ALA A 694 -13.07 -58.57 -26.65
CA ALA A 694 -13.72 -59.57 -27.51
C ALA A 694 -14.42 -58.84 -28.69
N ASP A 695 -14.78 -59.56 -29.76
CA ASP A 695 -15.07 -58.99 -31.09
C ASP A 695 -16.25 -59.70 -31.82
N PHE A 696 -16.77 -59.06 -32.89
CA PHE A 696 -17.77 -59.49 -33.87
C PHE A 696 -19.26 -59.70 -33.47
N GLY A 697 -20.18 -59.14 -34.27
CA GLY A 697 -21.58 -59.60 -34.37
C GLY A 697 -22.61 -58.54 -34.84
N GLN A 698 -23.13 -58.65 -36.06
CA GLN A 698 -24.36 -57.96 -36.53
C GLN A 698 -25.58 -58.95 -36.59
N PRO A 699 -26.77 -58.59 -37.11
CA PRO A 699 -27.77 -57.79 -36.40
C PRO A 699 -29.18 -58.45 -36.41
N ALA A 700 -30.09 -58.05 -35.50
CA ALA A 700 -31.50 -58.47 -35.56
C ALA A 700 -32.51 -57.46 -34.99
N SER A 701 -33.73 -57.50 -35.54
CA SER A 701 -34.88 -56.62 -35.30
C SER A 701 -35.59 -56.79 -33.94
N GLY A 702 -36.24 -55.72 -33.44
CA GLY A 702 -37.26 -55.83 -32.40
C GLY A 702 -38.12 -54.57 -32.20
N ARG A 703 -39.39 -54.60 -32.63
CA ARG A 703 -40.39 -53.56 -32.27
C ARG A 703 -41.18 -53.99 -31.02
N GLN A 704 -41.43 -53.06 -30.10
CA GLN A 704 -42.75 -52.92 -29.47
C GLN A 704 -42.94 -51.50 -28.90
N ALA A 705 -44.19 -51.11 -28.65
CA ALA A 705 -44.57 -49.73 -28.31
C ALA A 705 -45.69 -49.69 -27.27
N ARG A 706 -45.77 -48.59 -26.51
CA ARG A 706 -46.98 -48.19 -25.76
C ARG A 706 -47.24 -46.69 -25.91
N LYS A 707 -48.50 -46.32 -26.09
CA LYS A 707 -49.02 -44.95 -26.01
C LYS A 707 -49.53 -44.67 -24.59
N ILE A 708 -49.46 -43.41 -24.15
CA ILE A 708 -50.53 -42.72 -23.40
C ILE A 708 -50.72 -41.34 -24.05
N GLN A 709 -51.87 -40.68 -23.83
CA GLN A 709 -52.35 -39.50 -24.56
C GLN A 709 -52.56 -38.26 -23.68
N GLY A 710 -52.56 -37.08 -24.31
CA GLY A 710 -53.24 -35.87 -23.81
C GLY A 710 -52.34 -34.87 -23.07
N GLY A 711 -52.53 -33.56 -23.20
CA GLY A 711 -53.47 -32.83 -24.07
C GLY A 711 -53.23 -31.32 -24.05
N LEU A 712 -53.69 -30.59 -25.07
CA LEU A 712 -53.54 -29.12 -25.14
C LEU A 712 -54.52 -28.40 -24.19
N LEU A 713 -54.07 -27.28 -23.63
CA LEU A 713 -54.95 -26.16 -23.26
C LEU A 713 -54.16 -24.83 -23.32
N SER A 714 -54.77 -23.80 -23.89
CA SER A 714 -54.12 -22.51 -24.18
C SER A 714 -55.07 -21.34 -23.91
N VAL A 715 -54.66 -20.40 -23.06
CA VAL A 715 -55.39 -19.15 -22.77
C VAL A 715 -54.36 -18.00 -22.64
N PRO A 716 -54.59 -16.81 -23.23
CA PRO A 716 -53.56 -15.78 -23.35
C PRO A 716 -53.51 -14.76 -22.19
N TYR A 717 -52.36 -14.09 -22.06
CA TYR A 717 -52.19 -12.93 -21.19
C TYR A 717 -52.77 -11.65 -21.82
N GLY A 718 -53.37 -10.78 -21.01
CA GLY A 718 -53.54 -9.37 -21.38
C GLY A 718 -54.66 -8.60 -20.68
N LYS A 719 -54.31 -7.71 -19.73
CA LYS A 719 -54.58 -6.26 -19.82
C LYS A 719 -54.01 -5.46 -18.64
N SER A 720 -53.76 -4.19 -18.92
CA SER A 720 -53.34 -3.13 -17.98
C SER A 720 -54.52 -2.50 -17.24
N VAL A 721 -54.30 -2.00 -16.02
CA VAL A 721 -55.08 -0.91 -15.39
C VAL A 721 -54.13 0.02 -14.62
N GLN A 722 -54.37 1.33 -14.66
CA GLN A 722 -53.68 2.35 -13.86
C GLN A 722 -54.45 2.59 -12.54
N GLY A 723 -53.76 2.90 -11.43
CA GLY A 723 -54.43 3.28 -10.18
C GLY A 723 -53.52 4.02 -9.21
N THR A 724 -53.77 5.32 -9.02
CA THR A 724 -53.14 6.16 -8.00
C THR A 724 -54.05 6.30 -6.77
N LEU A 725 -53.47 6.46 -5.56
CA LEU A 725 -53.73 7.58 -4.61
C LEU A 725 -53.43 7.23 -3.13
N ARG A 726 -52.82 8.22 -2.44
CA ARG A 726 -53.07 8.66 -1.03
C ARG A 726 -52.65 7.81 0.19
N ASP A 727 -51.62 8.33 0.87
CA ASP A 727 -51.57 8.65 2.32
C ASP A 727 -52.76 9.54 2.78
N PRO A 728 -53.07 9.72 4.10
CA PRO A 728 -52.17 9.61 5.28
C PRO A 728 -52.82 9.00 6.56
N PHE A 729 -52.27 9.39 7.73
CA PHE A 729 -52.61 9.16 9.16
C PHE A 729 -51.76 8.09 9.90
N LEU A 730 -51.44 8.19 11.21
CA LEU A 730 -50.92 9.26 12.10
C LEU A 730 -50.99 8.76 13.57
N VAL A 731 -49.88 8.87 14.32
CA VAL A 731 -49.79 8.99 15.80
C VAL A 731 -50.19 7.79 16.72
N GLY A 732 -49.26 7.46 17.63
CA GLY A 732 -49.52 6.91 18.97
C GLY A 732 -49.36 5.38 19.14
N GLY A 733 -48.78 4.85 20.22
CA GLY A 733 -48.04 5.52 21.31
C GLY A 733 -48.15 4.79 22.66
N GLN A 734 -47.07 4.13 23.09
CA GLN A 734 -46.80 3.68 24.47
C GLN A 734 -45.29 3.53 24.67
#